data_AF-A0A6P8BNJ1-F1
#
_entry.id   AF-A0A6P8BNJ1-F1
#
_cell.length_a   1.000
_cell.length_b   1.000
_cell.length_c   1.000
_cell.angle_alpha   90.00
_cell.angle_beta   90.00
_cell.angle_gamma   90.00
#
_symmetry.space_group_name_H-M   'P 1'
#
loop_
_entity.id
_entity.type
_entity.pdbx_description
1 polymer ?
#
loop_
_entity_poly.entity_id
_entity_poly.type
_entity_poly.pdbx_seq_one_letter_code
_entity_poly.pdbx_strand_id
1 'polypeptide(L)'
;MVLITAAVLTTVAFAGPAAGSYAFYVGRDLTADGSVMVGGTGEEVSSHWLQLFPARDHAANATITVGVTPKASIPGELFQIPQVNHTFRYLSMEYSDFEGFPAPLTNGGVNEYGVAVRDVWAQNRDELVEMTPTPQHGVQYSDLARIVLERAKTAREGVEMIGKLMDQYGEATYGGNTHLVADKDEGWVVWEMAGGKKLWAAERLKTDVVRVLYPGYIEDFPVDFANSSDYMGSANIVSFAVDQGWWDPKSGEAFNIFNAYGDRGDNKTARDGGFKFMSQAALENATLAMKPLTEEKLMERVRDVRISDDEAGYGQVVSLKAGVDRDMLRIWIAPTGSVAAPFVPWWLGVNNIPPEFAEHRYLTTGASSSFLNPDFELQEASEFAGRIFKRVMYYMCSAPETFHPVVTSMLTGFENQSRSDIDWVQKSAELLIKSGDRKTATQLLTYYSHSRAAKALELGKSMTAALDGYIKLTGQWKNPVGSEINDAGEGAETVNCLVGYAPDQPIWKQPANPRRKRNAERAMVYQRPEFMSTQALPLDDQGLIQSLPPTDEEANATETIPTVASTLQGHGDHMPDADSEDAPFLSPSNDPDVDAKGSWTPPPGFLWIEAAIMANVFLYGFDSTIMASTYAIISSEFDAANTASWLTTSYLVTSTAFQPLYGRFSDLFGRRPCFFVSSATFALGCLGCGLATDVVFLNIMRALTGFGGGGLVTLATIINSDMIPFQRRGMYQALQNGFVGFGAIAGASLGGAVADIIGWRWCFLSQVPISVAALVLGWFVVQNPKSSVSSERGVSPLRAIWSKVDISGALVLVVAISVQLVALSLGGNELPWSSLWVVGSLIGSSLLFALFFTIQHRTTAIPVIPLRLLHGFLPTVTQLANVSLGLSAYAYIFMLPLFCQVVLGDSATKAGARLVIPSLALPLGGLITGIVMSRWGSLVGLMRAGAIVMLIGNALTTSLKFVDDHWKYFVYIFPANLGQGIAMPAMLFTGLATFEHTDHAVSASVTYLIRSLGSVWGVALTSAILQTTLSTRLPDVLGDIENKDEIIEAIRHSITALKGLPDDVQTQARMVYYEGIHNAFAASTAFAGFAVVMTFLANPRGLRRSLN
;
A
#
# COMPACT_ATOMS: atom_id res chain seq x y z
N MET A 1 13.60 -34.25 -11.12
CA MET A 1 12.27 -34.20 -11.78
C MET A 1 11.20 -33.64 -10.83
N VAL A 2 11.50 -32.54 -10.13
CA VAL A 2 10.61 -31.86 -9.15
C VAL A 2 10.67 -30.32 -9.30
N LEU A 3 11.46 -29.82 -10.27
CA LEU A 3 11.77 -28.40 -10.45
C LEU A 3 10.90 -27.67 -11.49
N ILE A 4 9.90 -28.36 -12.08
CA ILE A 4 9.09 -27.77 -13.19
C ILE A 4 7.61 -27.62 -12.80
N THR A 5 7.15 -28.24 -11.72
CA THR A 5 5.71 -28.27 -11.38
C THR A 5 5.22 -27.11 -10.51
N ALA A 6 6.11 -26.27 -9.97
CA ALA A 6 5.72 -25.18 -9.05
C ALA A 6 5.47 -23.82 -9.73
N ALA A 7 5.74 -23.70 -11.04
CA ALA A 7 5.71 -22.41 -11.76
C ALA A 7 4.43 -22.15 -12.58
N VAL A 8 3.42 -23.04 -12.53
CA VAL A 8 2.24 -22.98 -13.43
C VAL A 8 0.90 -22.81 -12.68
N LEU A 9 0.90 -22.62 -11.36
CA LEU A 9 -0.35 -22.53 -10.56
C LEU A 9 -0.62 -21.16 -9.92
N THR A 10 0.09 -20.10 -10.33
CA THR A 10 0.00 -18.76 -9.71
C THR A 10 -0.49 -17.63 -10.63
N THR A 11 -1.13 -17.93 -11.78
CA THR A 11 -1.49 -16.88 -12.74
C THR A 11 -2.92 -16.88 -13.27
N VAL A 12 -3.91 -17.43 -12.56
CA VAL A 12 -5.33 -17.13 -12.87
C VAL A 12 -6.14 -17.01 -11.59
N ALA A 13 -7.01 -15.99 -11.57
CA ALA A 13 -8.00 -15.63 -10.56
C ALA A 13 -7.52 -14.70 -9.42
N PHE A 14 -7.49 -13.39 -9.70
CA PHE A 14 -8.07 -12.34 -8.86
C PHE A 14 -8.28 -11.08 -9.72
N ALA A 15 -9.17 -11.15 -10.72
CA ALA A 15 -9.81 -9.95 -11.24
C ALA A 15 -11.04 -9.70 -10.35
N GLY A 16 -11.04 -8.64 -9.56
CA GLY A 16 -12.26 -8.17 -8.91
C GLY A 16 -13.23 -7.60 -9.96
N PRO A 17 -14.55 -7.53 -9.69
CA PRO A 17 -15.48 -6.87 -10.60
C PRO A 17 -15.11 -5.39 -10.73
N ALA A 18 -14.94 -4.93 -11.97
CA ALA A 18 -14.82 -3.50 -12.28
C ALA A 18 -16.18 -2.82 -12.02
N ALA A 19 -16.17 -1.62 -11.41
CA ALA A 19 -17.35 -0.74 -11.34
C ALA A 19 -17.47 0.04 -12.68
N GLY A 20 -18.70 0.20 -13.20
CA GLY A 20 -18.96 0.75 -14.54
C GLY A 20 -19.55 2.16 -14.55
N SER A 21 -20.07 2.65 -15.69
CA SER A 21 -20.70 4.00 -15.77
C SER A 21 -22.14 3.89 -16.29
N TYR A 22 -23.10 4.64 -15.74
CA TYR A 22 -24.46 4.69 -16.31
C TYR A 22 -24.50 5.66 -17.49
N ALA A 23 -25.12 5.28 -18.61
CA ALA A 23 -25.48 6.21 -19.68
C ALA A 23 -26.96 6.12 -20.02
N PHE A 24 -27.63 7.27 -20.06
CA PHE A 24 -29.01 7.45 -20.47
C PHE A 24 -29.03 8.14 -21.81
N TYR A 25 -29.72 7.54 -22.77
CA TYR A 25 -30.13 8.19 -24.01
C TYR A 25 -31.65 8.36 -24.00
N VAL A 26 -32.11 9.57 -24.33
CA VAL A 26 -33.52 9.86 -24.56
C VAL A 26 -33.66 10.43 -25.96
N GLY A 27 -34.38 9.70 -26.80
CA GLY A 27 -34.69 10.12 -28.16
C GLY A 27 -35.54 11.39 -28.19
N ARG A 28 -35.31 12.23 -29.21
CA ARG A 28 -35.92 13.55 -29.33
C ARG A 28 -37.45 13.58 -29.40
N ASP A 29 -38.09 12.48 -29.81
CA ASP A 29 -39.55 12.40 -29.89
C ASP A 29 -40.19 12.22 -28.50
N LEU A 30 -39.37 11.99 -27.46
CA LEU A 30 -39.81 11.81 -26.07
C LEU A 30 -39.58 13.06 -25.21
N THR A 31 -38.87 14.07 -25.70
CA THR A 31 -38.48 15.26 -24.95
C THR A 31 -39.42 16.42 -25.22
N ALA A 32 -39.60 17.30 -24.23
CA ALA A 32 -40.56 18.41 -24.29
C ALA A 32 -40.21 19.46 -25.35
N ASP A 33 -38.94 19.56 -25.73
CA ASP A 33 -38.41 20.60 -26.61
C ASP A 33 -37.75 20.04 -27.88
N GLY A 34 -37.92 18.75 -28.16
CA GLY A 34 -37.38 18.08 -29.34
C GLY A 34 -35.85 17.92 -29.33
N SER A 35 -35.21 18.03 -28.17
CA SER A 35 -33.78 17.72 -28.03
C SER A 35 -33.53 16.23 -27.89
N VAL A 36 -32.42 15.75 -28.44
CA VAL A 36 -31.84 14.49 -27.96
C VAL A 36 -31.19 14.78 -26.61
N MET A 37 -31.48 13.98 -25.59
CA MET A 37 -30.84 14.16 -24.28
C MET A 37 -29.94 12.98 -23.94
N VAL A 38 -28.77 13.30 -23.39
CA VAL A 38 -27.84 12.32 -22.84
C VAL A 38 -27.60 12.64 -21.38
N GLY A 39 -27.65 11.64 -20.51
CA GLY A 39 -27.35 11.77 -19.09
C GLY A 39 -26.55 10.60 -18.56
N GLY A 40 -26.03 10.69 -17.35
CA GLY A 40 -25.30 9.57 -16.76
C GLY A 40 -24.42 9.92 -15.57
N THR A 41 -23.82 8.88 -14.98
CA THR A 41 -22.82 8.95 -13.91
C THR A 41 -21.59 8.12 -14.33
N GLY A 42 -20.36 8.60 -14.08
CA GLY A 42 -19.16 7.76 -14.18
C GLY A 42 -18.92 7.10 -12.84
N GLU A 43 -18.83 5.77 -12.76
CA GLU A 43 -18.55 5.06 -11.50
C GLU A 43 -17.18 4.38 -11.57
N GLU A 44 -16.16 5.17 -11.23
CA GLU A 44 -14.78 4.72 -11.18
C GLU A 44 -14.21 5.10 -9.81
N VAL A 45 -13.41 4.22 -9.20
CA VAL A 45 -12.77 4.45 -7.88
C VAL A 45 -11.79 5.65 -7.85
N SER A 46 -11.55 6.27 -9.00
CA SER A 46 -10.73 7.44 -9.21
C SER A 46 -11.48 8.74 -8.94
N SER A 47 -10.74 9.84 -8.90
CA SER A 47 -11.31 11.17 -8.71
C SER A 47 -11.54 11.91 -10.03
N HIS A 48 -12.64 12.67 -10.12
CA HIS A 48 -13.04 13.38 -11.34
C HIS A 48 -12.93 14.90 -11.21
N TRP A 49 -12.69 15.56 -12.34
CA TRP A 49 -12.74 17.02 -12.46
C TRP A 49 -13.34 17.46 -13.79
N LEU A 50 -13.80 18.71 -13.83
CA LEU A 50 -14.31 19.32 -15.05
C LEU A 50 -13.17 19.99 -15.81
N GLN A 51 -13.04 19.70 -17.10
CA GLN A 51 -12.02 20.31 -17.93
C GLN A 51 -12.56 20.80 -19.27
N LEU A 52 -12.14 22.01 -19.63
CA LEU A 52 -12.43 22.66 -20.90
C LEU A 52 -11.21 22.57 -21.81
N PHE A 53 -11.36 21.88 -22.93
CA PHE A 53 -10.31 21.71 -23.93
C PHE A 53 -10.53 22.70 -25.09
N PRO A 54 -9.58 23.60 -25.37
CA PRO A 54 -9.72 24.56 -26.46
C PRO A 54 -9.50 23.89 -27.81
N ALA A 55 -10.14 24.44 -28.86
CA ALA A 55 -9.80 24.10 -30.24
C ALA A 55 -8.34 24.47 -30.53
N ARG A 56 -7.62 23.60 -31.24
CA ARG A 56 -6.18 23.75 -31.49
C ARG A 56 -5.81 23.27 -32.88
N ASP A 57 -4.91 24.01 -33.52
CA ASP A 57 -4.23 23.56 -34.74
C ASP A 57 -2.96 22.79 -34.37
N HIS A 58 -2.69 21.70 -35.10
CA HIS A 58 -1.54 20.82 -34.91
C HIS A 58 -0.67 20.81 -36.16
N ALA A 59 0.62 20.52 -35.99
CA ALA A 59 1.53 20.34 -37.12
C ALA A 59 1.11 19.13 -37.97
N ALA A 60 1.41 19.16 -39.27
CA ALA A 60 0.98 18.13 -40.23
C ALA A 60 1.50 16.70 -39.92
N ASN A 61 2.49 16.56 -39.06
CA ASN A 61 3.07 15.29 -38.61
C ASN A 61 2.89 15.06 -37.10
N ALA A 62 1.98 15.80 -36.44
CA ALA A 62 1.68 15.60 -35.04
C ALA A 62 1.08 14.21 -34.80
N THR A 63 1.35 13.65 -33.63
CA THR A 63 0.83 12.35 -33.19
C THR A 63 0.24 12.46 -31.79
N ILE A 64 -0.62 11.51 -31.45
CA ILE A 64 -1.10 11.28 -30.08
C ILE A 64 -0.70 9.89 -29.60
N THR A 65 -0.38 9.80 -28.32
CA THR A 65 -0.16 8.53 -27.62
C THR A 65 -1.50 7.88 -27.30
N VAL A 66 -1.60 6.59 -27.60
CA VAL A 66 -2.77 5.74 -27.33
C VAL A 66 -2.34 4.39 -26.75
N GLY A 67 -3.30 3.65 -26.20
CA GLY A 67 -3.11 2.30 -25.65
C GLY A 67 -2.95 2.29 -24.12
N VAL A 68 -2.44 1.19 -23.58
CA VAL A 68 -2.30 0.97 -22.12
C VAL A 68 -0.86 0.68 -21.72
N THR A 69 -0.55 0.86 -20.44
CA THR A 69 0.81 0.67 -19.93
C THR A 69 1.11 -0.81 -19.64
N PRO A 70 2.40 -1.20 -19.49
CA PRO A 70 2.75 -2.55 -19.02
C PRO A 70 2.27 -2.88 -17.60
N LYS A 71 1.78 -1.87 -16.86
CA LYS A 71 1.24 -2.02 -15.50
C LYS A 71 -0.27 -2.26 -15.50
N ALA A 72 -0.92 -2.27 -16.67
CA ALA A 72 -2.35 -2.51 -16.75
C ALA A 72 -2.72 -3.93 -16.33
N SER A 73 -3.97 -4.12 -15.88
CA SER A 73 -4.51 -5.42 -15.44
C SER A 73 -4.26 -6.53 -16.46
N ILE A 74 -4.43 -6.20 -17.74
CA ILE A 74 -3.88 -6.92 -18.88
C ILE A 74 -2.71 -6.08 -19.43
N PRO A 75 -1.44 -6.51 -19.26
CA PRO A 75 -0.30 -5.70 -19.68
C PRO A 75 -0.35 -5.35 -21.18
N GLY A 76 -0.08 -4.08 -21.53
CA GLY A 76 -0.03 -3.63 -22.91
C GLY A 76 1.11 -2.67 -23.22
N GLU A 77 1.06 -2.09 -24.43
CA GLU A 77 2.04 -1.12 -24.89
C GLU A 77 1.40 0.19 -25.41
N LEU A 78 2.10 1.30 -25.16
CA LEU A 78 1.75 2.61 -25.70
C LEU A 78 2.35 2.78 -27.09
N PHE A 79 1.57 3.34 -28.02
CA PHE A 79 2.03 3.65 -29.37
C PHE A 79 1.46 4.98 -29.86
N GLN A 80 1.97 5.45 -31.01
CA GLN A 80 1.60 6.75 -31.59
C GLN A 80 0.69 6.57 -32.81
N ILE A 81 -0.39 7.36 -32.86
CA ILE A 81 -1.23 7.48 -34.06
C ILE A 81 -1.25 8.93 -34.57
N PRO A 82 -1.51 9.16 -35.87
CA PRO A 82 -1.57 10.52 -36.40
C PRO A 82 -2.64 11.38 -35.71
N GLN A 83 -2.29 12.64 -35.43
CA GLN A 83 -3.22 13.67 -35.00
C GLN A 83 -3.76 14.44 -36.22
N VAL A 84 -5.01 14.90 -36.13
CA VAL A 84 -5.62 15.76 -37.16
C VAL A 84 -5.07 17.18 -37.07
N ASN A 85 -5.05 17.89 -38.21
CA ASN A 85 -4.55 19.26 -38.26
C ASN A 85 -5.31 20.24 -37.36
N HIS A 86 -6.59 19.95 -37.05
CA HIS A 86 -7.42 20.79 -36.21
C HIS A 86 -8.28 19.93 -35.30
N THR A 87 -8.17 20.11 -33.98
CA THR A 87 -9.04 19.49 -32.99
C THR A 87 -10.08 20.49 -32.50
N PHE A 88 -11.29 20.01 -32.26
CA PHE A 88 -12.42 20.81 -31.81
C PHE A 88 -12.32 21.19 -30.34
N ARG A 89 -13.04 22.26 -29.99
CA ARG A 89 -13.27 22.62 -28.59
C ARG A 89 -14.28 21.66 -27.98
N TYR A 90 -14.02 21.19 -26.76
CA TYR A 90 -14.96 20.34 -26.02
C TYR A 90 -14.83 20.52 -24.51
N LEU A 91 -15.87 20.09 -23.79
CA LEU A 91 -15.95 20.10 -22.33
C LEU A 91 -16.22 18.67 -21.86
N SER A 92 -15.47 18.22 -20.87
CA SER A 92 -15.45 16.82 -20.45
C SER A 92 -15.20 16.68 -18.95
N MET A 93 -15.70 15.59 -18.38
CA MET A 93 -15.30 15.11 -17.06
C MET A 93 -14.13 14.14 -17.22
N GLU A 94 -12.97 14.54 -16.71
CA GLU A 94 -11.73 13.77 -16.77
C GLU A 94 -11.47 13.09 -15.41
N TYR A 95 -10.68 12.02 -15.42
CA TYR A 95 -10.25 11.31 -14.21
C TYR A 95 -8.83 10.73 -14.34
N SER A 96 -8.30 10.28 -13.20
CA SER A 96 -6.85 10.33 -12.95
C SER A 96 -6.02 9.07 -13.11
N ASP A 97 -6.63 7.89 -13.11
CA ASP A 97 -6.01 6.59 -13.43
C ASP A 97 -7.06 5.50 -13.24
N PHE A 98 -7.00 4.44 -14.04
CA PHE A 98 -7.80 3.24 -13.84
C PHE A 98 -7.04 2.04 -14.37
N GLU A 99 -6.78 1.03 -13.53
CA GLU A 99 -6.21 -0.26 -13.95
C GLU A 99 -4.98 -0.16 -14.88
N GLY A 100 -4.11 0.85 -14.69
CA GLY A 100 -2.90 1.09 -15.51
C GLY A 100 -3.13 1.74 -16.87
N PHE A 101 -4.29 2.37 -17.09
CA PHE A 101 -4.64 3.17 -18.26
C PHE A 101 -4.10 4.60 -18.09
N PRO A 102 -3.42 5.17 -19.10
CA PRO A 102 -2.72 6.44 -18.96
C PRO A 102 -3.69 7.61 -18.81
N ALA A 103 -3.61 8.30 -17.67
CA ALA A 103 -4.38 9.51 -17.40
C ALA A 103 -3.84 10.77 -18.11
N PRO A 104 -4.66 11.83 -18.26
CA PRO A 104 -6.09 11.89 -17.90
C PRO A 104 -6.96 11.02 -18.80
N LEU A 105 -7.97 10.38 -18.19
CA LEU A 105 -8.94 9.54 -18.87
C LEU A 105 -10.24 10.33 -19.10
N THR A 106 -10.67 10.35 -20.35
CA THR A 106 -11.87 11.03 -20.83
C THR A 106 -13.05 10.08 -20.75
N ASN A 107 -13.99 10.31 -19.82
CA ASN A 107 -15.15 9.45 -19.64
C ASN A 107 -16.35 9.85 -20.53
N GLY A 108 -16.54 11.17 -20.66
CA GLY A 108 -17.62 11.70 -21.48
C GLY A 108 -17.67 13.22 -21.46
N GLY A 109 -18.29 13.76 -22.50
CA GLY A 109 -18.32 15.20 -22.73
C GLY A 109 -19.15 15.59 -23.93
N VAL A 110 -19.05 16.86 -24.32
CA VAL A 110 -19.70 17.40 -25.51
C VAL A 110 -18.75 18.36 -26.24
N ASN A 111 -18.71 18.29 -27.56
CA ASN A 111 -17.87 19.16 -28.39
C ASN A 111 -18.64 20.31 -29.04
N GLU A 112 -17.92 21.19 -29.74
CA GLU A 112 -18.48 22.41 -30.34
C GLU A 112 -19.47 22.19 -31.50
N TYR A 113 -19.59 20.95 -31.97
CA TYR A 113 -20.59 20.54 -32.96
C TYR A 113 -21.84 19.92 -32.32
N GLY A 114 -21.88 19.80 -30.99
CA GLY A 114 -22.99 19.18 -30.27
C GLY A 114 -22.97 17.66 -30.39
N VAL A 115 -21.79 17.06 -30.56
CA VAL A 115 -21.60 15.61 -30.40
C VAL A 115 -21.24 15.34 -28.94
N ALA A 116 -22.05 14.51 -28.29
CA ALA A 116 -21.79 13.99 -26.96
C ALA A 116 -21.31 12.54 -27.04
N VAL A 117 -20.36 12.18 -26.18
CA VAL A 117 -19.89 10.81 -26.02
C VAL A 117 -19.88 10.43 -24.55
N ARG A 118 -20.16 9.15 -24.29
CA ARG A 118 -20.13 8.53 -22.97
C ARG A 118 -19.58 7.13 -23.07
N ASP A 119 -18.50 6.85 -22.35
CA ASP A 119 -18.04 5.48 -22.20
C ASP A 119 -18.86 4.76 -21.10
N VAL A 120 -19.01 3.45 -21.27
CA VAL A 120 -19.75 2.57 -20.37
C VAL A 120 -19.08 1.20 -20.40
N TRP A 121 -18.68 0.71 -19.24
CA TRP A 121 -18.17 -0.64 -19.08
C TRP A 121 -19.11 -1.71 -19.66
N ALA A 122 -18.55 -2.69 -20.36
CA ALA A 122 -19.29 -3.80 -20.95
C ALA A 122 -18.47 -5.10 -20.97
N GLN A 123 -18.65 -5.93 -19.94
CA GLN A 123 -17.92 -7.18 -19.78
C GLN A 123 -18.14 -8.14 -20.96
N ASN A 124 -17.05 -8.54 -21.60
CA ASN A 124 -17.03 -9.66 -22.51
C ASN A 124 -16.92 -10.98 -21.75
N ARG A 125 -17.35 -12.06 -22.39
CA ARG A 125 -17.17 -13.42 -21.88
C ARG A 125 -15.70 -13.73 -21.61
N ASP A 126 -15.46 -14.51 -20.56
CA ASP A 126 -14.11 -14.85 -20.10
C ASP A 126 -13.26 -15.48 -21.21
N GLU A 127 -13.85 -16.34 -22.06
CA GLU A 127 -13.13 -16.98 -23.15
C GLU A 127 -12.60 -15.97 -24.17
N LEU A 128 -13.30 -14.85 -24.39
CA LEU A 128 -12.84 -13.79 -25.28
C LEU A 128 -11.76 -12.93 -24.62
N VAL A 129 -11.91 -12.64 -23.31
CA VAL A 129 -10.91 -11.89 -22.54
C VAL A 129 -9.59 -12.66 -22.48
N GLU A 130 -9.62 -13.97 -22.26
CA GLU A 130 -8.45 -14.86 -22.26
C GLU A 130 -7.69 -14.89 -23.60
N MET A 131 -8.38 -14.60 -24.72
CA MET A 131 -7.73 -14.50 -26.04
C MET A 131 -6.90 -13.21 -26.20
N THR A 132 -6.98 -12.26 -25.27
CA THR A 132 -6.31 -10.97 -25.39
C THR A 132 -4.78 -11.14 -25.34
N PRO A 133 -4.03 -10.65 -26.34
CA PRO A 133 -2.57 -10.77 -26.35
C PRO A 133 -1.91 -10.07 -25.15
N THR A 134 -0.76 -10.59 -24.70
CA THR A 134 0.09 -9.93 -23.70
C THR A 134 1.55 -9.84 -24.21
N PRO A 135 2.08 -8.63 -24.46
CA PRO A 135 1.41 -7.33 -24.30
C PRO A 135 0.26 -7.13 -25.31
N GLN A 136 -0.82 -6.50 -24.87
CA GLN A 136 -1.89 -6.06 -25.77
C GLN A 136 -1.49 -4.81 -26.56
N HIS A 137 -1.98 -4.70 -27.78
CA HIS A 137 -1.78 -3.58 -28.68
C HIS A 137 -3.13 -3.17 -29.28
N GLY A 138 -3.60 -1.98 -28.94
CA GLY A 138 -4.90 -1.46 -29.37
C GLY A 138 -5.21 -0.09 -28.75
N VAL A 139 -6.26 0.56 -29.22
CA VAL A 139 -6.75 1.82 -28.64
C VAL A 139 -7.64 1.52 -27.43
N GLN A 140 -7.50 2.30 -26.36
CA GLN A 140 -8.33 2.12 -25.16
C GLN A 140 -9.58 3.01 -25.18
N TYR A 141 -10.57 2.71 -24.34
CA TYR A 141 -11.89 3.37 -24.37
C TYR A 141 -11.83 4.90 -24.26
N SER A 142 -11.06 5.44 -23.33
CA SER A 142 -10.86 6.88 -23.17
C SER A 142 -10.14 7.50 -24.37
N ASP A 143 -9.27 6.77 -25.09
CA ASP A 143 -8.70 7.28 -26.34
C ASP A 143 -9.80 7.47 -27.39
N LEU A 144 -10.73 6.51 -27.49
CA LEU A 144 -11.86 6.56 -28.40
C LEU A 144 -12.78 7.74 -28.07
N ALA A 145 -13.19 7.89 -26.81
CA ALA A 145 -14.01 9.02 -26.36
C ALA A 145 -13.35 10.38 -26.65
N ARG A 146 -12.07 10.53 -26.31
CA ARG A 146 -11.27 11.74 -26.61
C ARG A 146 -11.24 12.03 -28.11
N ILE A 147 -10.95 11.03 -28.94
CA ILE A 147 -10.85 11.20 -30.39
C ILE A 147 -12.21 11.61 -31.00
N VAL A 148 -13.32 11.05 -30.52
CA VAL A 148 -14.66 11.47 -30.96
C VAL A 148 -14.89 12.94 -30.62
N LEU A 149 -14.60 13.37 -29.40
CA LEU A 149 -14.77 14.77 -28.99
C LEU A 149 -13.89 15.73 -29.79
N GLU A 150 -12.63 15.34 -30.05
CA GLU A 150 -11.67 16.14 -30.81
C GLU A 150 -12.02 16.29 -32.30
N ARG A 151 -12.77 15.34 -32.90
CA ARG A 151 -12.80 15.18 -34.37
C ARG A 151 -14.17 15.00 -35.00
N ALA A 152 -15.19 14.52 -34.27
CA ALA A 152 -16.49 14.19 -34.85
C ALA A 152 -17.43 15.40 -34.93
N LYS A 153 -18.14 15.57 -36.05
CA LYS A 153 -19.17 16.60 -36.23
C LYS A 153 -20.59 16.06 -36.12
N THR A 154 -20.76 14.74 -36.19
CA THR A 154 -22.02 14.02 -36.02
C THR A 154 -21.78 12.75 -35.20
N ALA A 155 -22.84 12.20 -34.60
CA ALA A 155 -22.77 10.95 -33.86
C ALA A 155 -22.31 9.79 -34.74
N ARG A 156 -22.88 9.69 -35.96
CA ARG A 156 -22.48 8.69 -36.95
C ARG A 156 -21.01 8.76 -37.30
N GLU A 157 -20.49 9.96 -37.57
CA GLU A 157 -19.07 10.15 -37.85
C GLU A 157 -18.20 9.68 -36.67
N GLY A 158 -18.64 9.93 -35.43
CA GLY A 158 -17.99 9.40 -34.23
C GLY A 158 -17.91 7.87 -34.23
N VAL A 159 -19.02 7.18 -34.54
CA VAL A 159 -19.07 5.71 -34.65
C VAL A 159 -18.14 5.20 -35.76
N GLU A 160 -18.16 5.84 -36.93
CA GLU A 160 -17.29 5.47 -38.05
C GLU A 160 -15.80 5.64 -37.69
N MET A 161 -15.46 6.66 -36.90
CA MET A 161 -14.10 6.86 -36.39
C MET A 161 -13.69 5.75 -35.42
N ILE A 162 -14.54 5.39 -34.46
CA ILE A 162 -14.29 4.28 -33.53
C ILE A 162 -14.07 2.98 -34.32
N GLY A 163 -14.98 2.67 -35.24
CA GLY A 163 -14.90 1.47 -36.07
C GLY A 163 -13.62 1.39 -36.89
N LYS A 164 -13.20 2.50 -37.50
CA LYS A 164 -11.94 2.56 -38.25
C LYS A 164 -10.71 2.31 -37.38
N LEU A 165 -10.69 2.86 -36.16
CA LEU A 165 -9.60 2.63 -35.22
C LEU A 165 -9.58 1.18 -34.73
N MET A 166 -10.74 0.60 -34.48
CA MET A 166 -10.90 -0.80 -34.12
C MET A 166 -10.42 -1.73 -35.24
N ASP A 167 -10.82 -1.49 -36.49
CA ASP A 167 -10.35 -2.27 -37.65
C ASP A 167 -8.83 -2.15 -37.85
N GLN A 168 -8.25 -1.00 -37.54
CA GLN A 168 -6.83 -0.75 -37.76
C GLN A 168 -5.96 -1.29 -36.62
N TYR A 169 -6.32 -1.02 -35.37
CA TYR A 169 -5.48 -1.27 -34.19
C TYR A 169 -6.05 -2.30 -33.22
N GLY A 170 -7.38 -2.49 -33.19
CA GLY A 170 -8.06 -3.28 -32.16
C GLY A 170 -8.20 -2.53 -30.83
N GLU A 171 -8.78 -3.19 -29.83
CA GLU A 171 -8.99 -2.63 -28.49
C GLU A 171 -7.83 -2.97 -27.57
N ALA A 172 -7.40 -2.00 -26.76
CA ALA A 172 -6.69 -2.26 -25.52
C ALA A 172 -7.66 -2.16 -24.35
N THR A 173 -7.85 -3.25 -23.62
CA THR A 173 -9.00 -3.49 -22.77
C THR A 173 -8.63 -4.00 -21.38
N TYR A 174 -9.59 -3.90 -20.46
CA TYR A 174 -9.57 -4.53 -19.14
C TYR A 174 -10.67 -5.60 -19.00
N GLY A 175 -11.42 -5.89 -20.07
CA GLY A 175 -12.53 -6.85 -20.07
C GLY A 175 -13.64 -6.56 -21.09
N GLY A 176 -13.59 -5.43 -21.80
CA GLY A 176 -14.56 -4.97 -22.79
C GLY A 176 -15.17 -3.61 -22.42
N ASN A 177 -15.55 -2.82 -23.43
CA ASN A 177 -16.19 -1.51 -23.21
C ASN A 177 -17.26 -1.20 -24.25
N THR A 178 -18.08 -0.19 -23.97
CA THR A 178 -19.02 0.39 -24.93
C THR A 178 -18.99 1.91 -24.89
N HIS A 179 -19.43 2.55 -25.97
CA HIS A 179 -19.66 3.99 -26.03
C HIS A 179 -21.10 4.30 -26.47
N LEU A 180 -21.73 5.25 -25.80
CA LEU A 180 -22.91 5.98 -26.27
C LEU A 180 -22.45 7.27 -26.95
N VAL A 181 -22.66 7.38 -28.27
CA VAL A 181 -22.37 8.60 -29.04
C VAL A 181 -23.70 9.20 -29.50
N ALA A 182 -23.94 10.48 -29.25
CA ALA A 182 -25.18 11.14 -29.67
C ALA A 182 -24.95 12.56 -30.19
N ASP A 183 -25.84 13.01 -31.04
CA ASP A 183 -25.93 14.39 -31.49
C ASP A 183 -27.39 14.85 -31.42
N LYS A 184 -27.69 15.99 -32.03
CA LYS A 184 -29.05 16.57 -32.08
C LYS A 184 -30.09 15.71 -32.81
N ASP A 185 -29.68 14.76 -33.64
CA ASP A 185 -30.56 13.98 -34.52
C ASP A 185 -30.71 12.54 -34.04
N GLU A 186 -29.63 11.92 -33.55
CA GLU A 186 -29.56 10.48 -33.26
C GLU A 186 -28.61 10.12 -32.12
N GLY A 187 -28.72 8.88 -31.65
CA GLY A 187 -27.76 8.26 -30.74
C GLY A 187 -27.32 6.88 -31.24
N TRP A 188 -26.18 6.42 -30.74
CA TRP A 188 -25.56 5.16 -31.13
C TRP A 188 -24.92 4.49 -29.93
N VAL A 189 -25.09 3.17 -29.84
CA VAL A 189 -24.29 2.33 -28.94
C VAL A 189 -23.23 1.64 -29.78
N VAL A 190 -21.98 1.72 -29.35
CA VAL A 190 -20.84 1.01 -29.96
C VAL A 190 -20.28 0.08 -28.90
N TRP A 191 -20.09 -1.20 -29.21
CA TRP A 191 -19.47 -2.19 -28.35
C TRP A 191 -18.11 -2.58 -28.92
N GLU A 192 -17.05 -2.22 -28.21
CA GLU A 192 -15.68 -2.63 -28.47
C GLU A 192 -15.37 -3.92 -27.68
N MET A 193 -14.83 -4.94 -28.38
CA MET A 193 -14.64 -6.26 -27.78
C MET A 193 -13.17 -6.68 -27.65
N ALA A 194 -12.90 -7.36 -26.53
CA ALA A 194 -11.62 -7.95 -26.16
C ALA A 194 -11.12 -9.05 -27.12
N GLY A 195 -9.96 -9.64 -26.80
CA GLY A 195 -9.43 -10.81 -27.49
C GLY A 195 -8.45 -10.52 -28.63
N GLY A 196 -8.15 -9.24 -28.91
CA GLY A 196 -7.21 -8.83 -29.96
C GLY A 196 -7.64 -9.26 -31.37
N LYS A 197 -8.93 -9.49 -31.59
CA LYS A 197 -9.52 -9.93 -32.87
C LYS A 197 -10.16 -8.79 -33.68
N LYS A 198 -10.00 -7.55 -33.20
CA LYS A 198 -10.54 -6.33 -33.83
C LYS A 198 -12.06 -6.39 -34.00
N LEU A 199 -12.73 -6.97 -33.00
CA LEU A 199 -14.16 -7.17 -32.99
C LEU A 199 -14.85 -5.92 -32.43
N TRP A 200 -15.87 -5.45 -33.11
CA TRP A 200 -16.74 -4.38 -32.66
C TRP A 200 -18.10 -4.44 -33.37
N ALA A 201 -19.13 -3.87 -32.75
CA ALA A 201 -20.48 -3.75 -33.30
C ALA A 201 -21.13 -2.43 -32.83
N ALA A 202 -22.05 -1.88 -33.62
CA ALA A 202 -22.76 -0.66 -33.27
C ALA A 202 -24.24 -0.71 -33.69
N GLU A 203 -25.11 -0.15 -32.85
CA GLU A 203 -26.56 -0.03 -33.03
C GLU A 203 -26.98 1.44 -32.96
N ARG A 204 -27.73 1.91 -33.96
CA ARG A 204 -28.38 3.22 -33.95
C ARG A 204 -29.63 3.18 -33.09
N LEU A 205 -29.72 4.09 -32.14
CA LEU A 205 -30.87 4.28 -31.27
C LEU A 205 -31.94 5.13 -31.98
N LYS A 206 -33.19 4.69 -31.86
CA LYS A 206 -34.35 5.36 -32.46
C LYS A 206 -34.69 6.66 -31.73
N THR A 207 -35.44 7.54 -32.38
CA THR A 207 -35.82 8.85 -31.81
C THR A 207 -36.92 8.76 -30.75
N ASP A 208 -37.57 7.61 -30.60
CA ASP A 208 -38.71 7.38 -29.70
C ASP A 208 -38.40 6.40 -28.55
N VAL A 209 -37.12 6.12 -28.29
CA VAL A 209 -36.68 5.19 -27.24
C VAL A 209 -35.93 5.88 -26.11
N VAL A 210 -35.98 5.25 -24.94
CA VAL A 210 -34.99 5.45 -23.88
C VAL A 210 -34.07 4.24 -23.89
N ARG A 211 -32.76 4.46 -23.82
CA ARG A 211 -31.75 3.41 -23.64
C ARG A 211 -30.95 3.71 -22.38
N VAL A 212 -30.74 2.70 -21.55
CA VAL A 212 -29.89 2.80 -20.35
C VAL A 212 -28.81 1.73 -20.43
N LEU A 213 -27.55 2.14 -20.32
CA LEU A 213 -26.38 1.25 -20.37
C LEU A 213 -25.73 1.19 -18.98
N TYR A 214 -25.63 -0.02 -18.41
CA TYR A 214 -24.83 -0.39 -17.22
C TYR A 214 -25.00 -1.90 -16.89
N PRO A 215 -24.18 -2.82 -17.41
CA PRO A 215 -23.19 -2.65 -18.47
C PRO A 215 -23.82 -2.29 -19.81
N GLY A 216 -23.00 -1.91 -20.78
CA GLY A 216 -23.44 -1.70 -22.14
C GLY A 216 -23.85 -3.00 -22.84
N TYR A 217 -24.78 -2.89 -23.77
CA TYR A 217 -25.31 -4.04 -24.50
C TYR A 217 -25.80 -3.68 -25.91
N ILE A 218 -25.71 -4.66 -26.79
CA ILE A 218 -26.41 -4.73 -28.08
C ILE A 218 -27.09 -6.10 -28.11
N GLU A 219 -28.39 -6.15 -28.40
CA GLU A 219 -29.14 -7.39 -28.49
C GLU A 219 -29.10 -7.92 -29.93
N ASP A 220 -30.25 -7.95 -30.60
CA ASP A 220 -30.39 -8.51 -31.94
C ASP A 220 -29.66 -7.66 -32.98
N PHE A 221 -28.85 -8.34 -33.79
CA PHE A 221 -27.95 -7.74 -34.76
C PHE A 221 -28.07 -8.46 -36.11
N PRO A 222 -28.37 -7.73 -37.20
CA PRO A 222 -28.59 -8.36 -38.50
C PRO A 222 -27.28 -8.97 -39.03
N VAL A 223 -27.36 -10.19 -39.55
CA VAL A 223 -26.20 -10.86 -40.15
C VAL A 223 -25.70 -10.14 -41.41
N ASP A 224 -26.60 -9.50 -42.17
CA ASP A 224 -26.29 -8.63 -43.31
C ASP A 224 -26.35 -7.14 -42.90
N PHE A 225 -25.61 -6.78 -41.84
CA PHE A 225 -25.56 -5.41 -41.33
C PHE A 225 -24.81 -4.45 -42.27
N ALA A 226 -23.99 -4.96 -43.20
CA ALA A 226 -23.19 -4.12 -44.10
C ALA A 226 -24.04 -3.19 -44.99
N ASN A 227 -25.29 -3.56 -45.27
CA ASN A 227 -26.24 -2.76 -46.03
C ASN A 227 -27.21 -1.95 -45.15
N SER A 228 -27.04 -1.97 -43.83
CA SER A 228 -27.92 -1.28 -42.88
C SER A 228 -27.48 0.16 -42.65
N SER A 229 -28.44 1.09 -42.52
CA SER A 229 -28.17 2.44 -42.00
C SER A 229 -28.05 2.49 -40.48
N ASP A 230 -28.57 1.47 -39.80
CA ASP A 230 -28.81 1.46 -38.35
C ASP A 230 -27.84 0.53 -37.60
N TYR A 231 -26.99 -0.21 -38.32
CA TYR A 231 -26.02 -1.14 -37.73
C TYR A 231 -24.66 -1.00 -38.43
N MET A 232 -23.58 -1.08 -37.66
CA MET A 232 -22.20 -1.13 -38.15
C MET A 232 -21.41 -2.18 -37.35
N GLY A 233 -20.30 -2.67 -37.87
CA GLY A 233 -19.46 -3.60 -37.13
C GLY A 233 -18.29 -4.16 -37.94
N SER A 234 -17.42 -4.88 -37.25
CA SER A 234 -16.28 -5.57 -37.85
C SER A 234 -16.73 -6.67 -38.83
N ALA A 235 -16.03 -6.81 -39.96
CA ALA A 235 -16.41 -7.75 -41.02
C ALA A 235 -16.43 -9.22 -40.56
N ASN A 236 -15.67 -9.56 -39.51
CA ASN A 236 -15.58 -10.90 -38.94
C ASN A 236 -16.53 -11.14 -37.76
N ILE A 237 -17.39 -10.17 -37.37
CA ILE A 237 -18.23 -10.30 -36.17
C ILE A 237 -19.19 -11.49 -36.23
N VAL A 238 -19.74 -11.84 -37.38
CA VAL A 238 -20.64 -13.01 -37.47
C VAL A 238 -19.81 -14.29 -37.61
N SER A 239 -18.85 -14.30 -38.55
CA SER A 239 -18.06 -15.51 -38.83
C SER A 239 -17.26 -15.97 -37.62
N PHE A 240 -16.73 -15.05 -36.82
CA PHE A 240 -15.99 -15.38 -35.62
C PHE A 240 -16.88 -16.08 -34.58
N ALA A 241 -18.10 -15.59 -34.34
CA ALA A 241 -19.04 -16.24 -33.43
C ALA A 241 -19.43 -17.65 -33.90
N VAL A 242 -19.57 -17.86 -35.22
CA VAL A 242 -19.82 -19.18 -35.81
C VAL A 242 -18.61 -20.11 -35.60
N ASP A 243 -17.41 -19.62 -35.88
CA ASP A 243 -16.17 -20.41 -35.76
C ASP A 243 -15.89 -20.85 -34.32
N GLN A 244 -16.24 -20.02 -33.33
CA GLN A 244 -16.14 -20.35 -31.92
C GLN A 244 -17.29 -21.23 -31.40
N GLY A 245 -18.32 -21.50 -32.22
CA GLY A 245 -19.52 -22.20 -31.80
C GLY A 245 -20.40 -21.40 -30.82
N TRP A 246 -20.25 -20.08 -30.81
CA TRP A 246 -21.00 -19.17 -29.92
C TRP A 246 -22.37 -18.80 -30.48
N TRP A 247 -22.57 -18.95 -31.79
CA TRP A 247 -23.86 -18.85 -32.45
C TRP A 247 -23.95 -19.83 -33.62
N ASP A 248 -25.11 -20.45 -33.82
CA ASP A 248 -25.37 -21.38 -34.93
C ASP A 248 -26.36 -20.76 -35.93
N PRO A 249 -25.96 -20.46 -37.18
CA PRO A 249 -26.86 -19.91 -38.20
C PRO A 249 -28.02 -20.84 -38.56
N LYS A 250 -27.96 -22.12 -38.18
CA LYS A 250 -29.03 -23.11 -38.43
C LYS A 250 -30.00 -23.26 -37.27
N SER A 251 -29.76 -22.63 -36.11
CA SER A 251 -30.65 -22.75 -34.95
C SER A 251 -32.01 -22.08 -35.17
N GLY A 252 -32.09 -21.11 -36.09
CA GLY A 252 -33.26 -20.27 -36.33
C GLY A 252 -33.38 -19.08 -35.36
N GLU A 253 -32.45 -18.94 -34.41
CA GLU A 253 -32.38 -17.81 -33.49
C GLU A 253 -31.68 -16.60 -34.15
N ALA A 254 -32.13 -15.39 -33.81
CA ALA A 254 -31.47 -14.17 -34.27
C ALA A 254 -30.02 -14.11 -33.75
N PHE A 255 -29.12 -13.55 -34.55
CA PHE A 255 -27.76 -13.28 -34.09
C PHE A 255 -27.82 -12.15 -33.06
N ASN A 256 -27.43 -12.45 -31.82
CA ASN A 256 -27.53 -11.53 -30.70
C ASN A 256 -26.14 -11.26 -30.12
N ILE A 257 -25.72 -9.99 -30.11
CA ILE A 257 -24.35 -9.60 -29.76
C ILE A 257 -24.05 -9.92 -28.29
N PHE A 258 -24.95 -9.57 -27.37
CA PHE A 258 -24.78 -9.86 -25.95
C PHE A 258 -24.66 -11.37 -25.70
N ASN A 259 -25.50 -12.21 -26.32
CA ASN A 259 -25.43 -13.66 -26.12
C ASN A 259 -24.16 -14.29 -26.71
N ALA A 260 -23.66 -13.75 -27.82
CA ALA A 260 -22.46 -14.25 -28.49
C ALA A 260 -21.18 -13.85 -27.74
N TYR A 261 -21.09 -12.59 -27.28
CA TYR A 261 -19.85 -11.94 -26.83
C TYR A 261 -19.86 -11.43 -25.39
N GLY A 262 -21.03 -11.23 -24.80
CA GLY A 262 -21.19 -10.77 -23.42
C GLY A 262 -21.01 -11.91 -22.39
N ASP A 263 -20.91 -11.52 -21.13
CA ASP A 263 -20.73 -12.42 -19.98
C ASP A 263 -21.80 -13.54 -19.90
N ARG A 264 -21.35 -14.76 -19.61
CA ARG A 264 -22.12 -16.02 -19.58
C ARG A 264 -22.60 -16.45 -18.19
N GLY A 265 -22.41 -15.63 -17.15
CA GLY A 265 -22.83 -15.97 -15.78
C GLY A 265 -24.31 -16.35 -15.63
N ASP A 266 -24.60 -17.29 -14.72
CA ASP A 266 -25.97 -17.74 -14.41
C ASP A 266 -26.86 -16.54 -14.03
N ASN A 267 -27.98 -16.33 -14.76
CA ASN A 267 -28.94 -15.22 -14.65
C ASN A 267 -28.53 -13.83 -15.19
N LYS A 268 -27.47 -13.70 -16.00
CA LYS A 268 -27.16 -12.41 -16.67
C LYS A 268 -27.90 -12.28 -18.00
N THR A 269 -28.69 -11.22 -18.16
CA THR A 269 -29.30 -10.81 -19.44
C THR A 269 -28.92 -9.36 -19.76
N ALA A 270 -28.98 -8.99 -21.04
CA ALA A 270 -28.61 -7.66 -21.52
C ALA A 270 -29.34 -6.51 -20.79
N ARG A 271 -30.63 -6.72 -20.45
CA ARG A 271 -31.53 -5.66 -19.96
C ARG A 271 -32.09 -5.89 -18.56
N ASP A 272 -32.09 -7.14 -18.10
CA ASP A 272 -32.66 -7.55 -16.81
C ASP A 272 -31.61 -8.14 -15.85
N GLY A 273 -30.33 -8.16 -16.25
CA GLY A 273 -29.21 -8.53 -15.37
C GLY A 273 -28.90 -7.40 -14.39
N GLY A 274 -29.15 -7.62 -13.10
CA GLY A 274 -28.94 -6.60 -12.06
C GLY A 274 -27.47 -6.46 -11.65
N PHE A 275 -26.89 -5.27 -11.87
CA PHE A 275 -25.58 -4.88 -11.32
C PHE A 275 -25.71 -3.85 -10.18
N LYS A 276 -26.88 -3.22 -9.99
CA LYS A 276 -27.29 -2.41 -8.81
C LYS A 276 -28.79 -2.62 -8.49
N PHE A 277 -29.42 -1.70 -7.74
CA PHE A 277 -30.80 -1.79 -7.22
C PHE A 277 -31.91 -1.70 -8.29
N MET A 278 -31.58 -1.47 -9.56
CA MET A 278 -32.54 -1.48 -10.68
C MET A 278 -31.88 -2.04 -11.95
N SER A 279 -32.63 -2.83 -12.74
CA SER A 279 -32.17 -3.25 -14.06
C SER A 279 -32.24 -2.11 -15.09
N GLN A 280 -31.52 -2.26 -16.19
CA GLN A 280 -31.53 -1.34 -17.33
C GLN A 280 -32.95 -1.19 -17.87
N ALA A 281 -33.68 -2.29 -18.07
CA ALA A 281 -35.08 -2.26 -18.50
C ALA A 281 -35.99 -1.51 -17.51
N ALA A 282 -35.78 -1.71 -16.20
CA ALA A 282 -36.54 -0.99 -15.18
C ALA A 282 -36.26 0.52 -15.22
N LEU A 283 -35.01 0.92 -15.43
CA LEU A 283 -34.61 2.32 -15.57
C LEU A 283 -35.12 2.93 -16.87
N GLU A 284 -35.05 2.21 -18.00
CA GLU A 284 -35.60 2.61 -19.29
C GLU A 284 -37.10 2.87 -19.16
N ASN A 285 -37.85 1.92 -18.59
CA ASN A 285 -39.29 2.03 -18.39
C ASN A 285 -39.65 3.16 -17.43
N ALA A 286 -38.93 3.30 -16.31
CA ALA A 286 -39.17 4.36 -15.34
C ALA A 286 -38.87 5.75 -15.91
N THR A 287 -37.86 5.88 -16.77
CA THR A 287 -37.54 7.12 -17.46
C THR A 287 -38.56 7.42 -18.56
N LEU A 288 -38.95 6.41 -19.35
CA LEU A 288 -39.97 6.52 -20.39
C LEU A 288 -41.33 6.95 -19.81
N ALA A 289 -41.64 6.54 -18.58
CA ALA A 289 -42.86 6.95 -17.87
C ALA A 289 -42.88 8.45 -17.50
N MET A 290 -41.74 9.14 -17.53
CA MET A 290 -41.64 10.57 -17.19
C MET A 290 -41.98 11.49 -18.37
N LYS A 291 -42.39 10.96 -19.53
CA LYS A 291 -42.69 11.76 -20.74
C LYS A 291 -43.75 12.85 -20.52
N PRO A 292 -43.60 14.03 -21.15
CA PRO A 292 -42.44 14.46 -21.93
C PRO A 292 -41.24 14.72 -21.01
N LEU A 293 -40.06 14.27 -21.42
CA LEU A 293 -38.81 14.41 -20.66
C LEU A 293 -38.31 15.85 -20.76
N THR A 294 -37.83 16.37 -19.63
CA THR A 294 -37.18 17.68 -19.51
C THR A 294 -35.82 17.47 -18.84
N GLU A 295 -34.94 18.48 -18.91
CA GLU A 295 -33.66 18.44 -18.18
C GLU A 295 -33.85 18.15 -16.69
N GLU A 296 -34.86 18.75 -16.05
CA GLU A 296 -35.21 18.49 -14.66
C GLU A 296 -35.52 17.00 -14.40
N LYS A 297 -36.36 16.39 -15.24
CA LYS A 297 -36.75 14.99 -15.10
C LYS A 297 -35.58 14.03 -15.35
N LEU A 298 -34.70 14.35 -16.31
CA LEU A 298 -33.52 13.53 -16.54
C LEU A 298 -32.48 13.71 -15.42
N MET A 299 -32.32 14.91 -14.85
CA MET A 299 -31.49 15.12 -13.65
C MET A 299 -32.04 14.34 -12.45
N GLU A 300 -33.36 14.31 -12.25
CA GLU A 300 -33.99 13.50 -11.22
C GLU A 300 -33.67 12.00 -11.40
N ARG A 301 -33.70 11.51 -12.65
CA ARG A 301 -33.33 10.13 -12.97
C ARG A 301 -31.85 9.83 -12.71
N VAL A 302 -30.94 10.70 -13.16
CA VAL A 302 -29.48 10.55 -12.94
C VAL A 302 -29.13 10.64 -11.44
N ARG A 303 -29.93 11.34 -10.65
CA ARG A 303 -29.83 11.48 -9.19
C ARG A 303 -30.36 10.31 -8.39
N ASP A 304 -31.11 9.40 -9.00
CA ASP A 304 -31.83 8.35 -8.30
C ASP A 304 -30.90 7.58 -7.34
N VAL A 305 -31.24 7.55 -6.05
CA VAL A 305 -30.42 6.97 -4.97
C VAL A 305 -30.12 5.48 -5.16
N ARG A 306 -30.85 4.81 -6.06
CA ARG A 306 -30.64 3.42 -6.45
C ARG A 306 -29.47 3.21 -7.43
N ILE A 307 -29.00 4.29 -8.06
CA ILE A 307 -27.91 4.26 -9.04
C ILE A 307 -26.84 5.32 -8.78
N SER A 308 -27.12 6.40 -8.05
CA SER A 308 -26.11 7.41 -7.68
C SER A 308 -25.71 7.24 -6.21
N ASP A 309 -24.48 6.79 -5.99
CA ASP A 309 -23.90 6.54 -4.68
C ASP A 309 -22.43 7.03 -4.61
N ASP A 310 -21.63 6.51 -3.67
CA ASP A 310 -20.23 6.89 -3.52
C ASP A 310 -19.32 6.38 -4.65
N GLU A 311 -19.76 5.42 -5.45
CA GLU A 311 -19.02 5.00 -6.65
C GLU A 311 -19.21 6.03 -7.77
N ALA A 312 -20.35 6.73 -7.82
CA ALA A 312 -20.58 7.79 -8.78
C ALA A 312 -19.63 8.99 -8.55
N GLY A 313 -18.67 9.14 -9.45
CA GLY A 313 -17.65 10.18 -9.46
C GLY A 313 -18.14 11.53 -10.00
N TYR A 314 -19.26 11.55 -10.73
CA TYR A 314 -19.96 12.76 -11.19
C TYR A 314 -21.37 12.43 -11.69
N GLY A 315 -22.16 13.45 -11.97
CA GLY A 315 -23.41 13.32 -12.73
C GLY A 315 -23.45 14.34 -13.87
N GLN A 316 -23.97 13.96 -15.03
CA GLN A 316 -24.11 14.87 -16.16
C GLN A 316 -25.44 14.75 -16.88
N VAL A 317 -25.91 15.87 -17.45
CA VAL A 317 -27.06 15.94 -18.35
C VAL A 317 -26.79 16.98 -19.45
N VAL A 318 -26.97 16.58 -20.70
CA VAL A 318 -26.85 17.45 -21.88
C VAL A 318 -28.09 17.34 -22.75
N SER A 319 -28.52 18.48 -23.31
CA SER A 319 -29.62 18.55 -24.28
C SER A 319 -29.07 19.03 -25.61
N LEU A 320 -29.15 18.19 -26.64
CA LEU A 320 -28.58 18.40 -27.96
C LEU A 320 -29.68 18.85 -28.92
N LYS A 321 -29.52 20.05 -29.49
CA LYS A 321 -30.52 20.69 -30.36
C LYS A 321 -29.90 21.24 -31.63
N ALA A 322 -30.70 21.27 -32.69
CA ALA A 322 -30.34 21.95 -33.92
C ALA A 322 -30.30 23.47 -33.75
N GLY A 323 -29.40 24.12 -34.51
CA GLY A 323 -29.38 25.58 -34.63
C GLY A 323 -28.87 26.33 -33.40
N VAL A 324 -28.27 25.64 -32.43
CA VAL A 324 -27.61 26.23 -31.26
C VAL A 324 -26.22 26.71 -31.67
N ASP A 325 -25.84 27.95 -31.31
CA ASP A 325 -24.47 28.42 -31.50
C ASP A 325 -23.50 27.56 -30.66
N ARG A 326 -22.30 27.29 -31.17
CA ARG A 326 -21.30 26.47 -30.49
C ARG A 326 -20.99 26.92 -29.06
N ASP A 327 -21.01 28.23 -28.80
CA ASP A 327 -20.71 28.79 -27.47
C ASP A 327 -21.89 28.58 -26.51
N MET A 328 -23.08 28.29 -27.05
CA MET A 328 -24.36 28.14 -26.34
C MET A 328 -24.71 26.68 -26.01
N LEU A 329 -23.91 25.71 -26.48
CA LEU A 329 -24.04 24.31 -26.07
C LEU A 329 -23.81 24.19 -24.56
N ARG A 330 -24.81 23.68 -23.84
CA ARG A 330 -24.83 23.61 -22.38
C ARG A 330 -24.81 22.16 -21.90
N ILE A 331 -23.99 21.91 -20.91
CA ILE A 331 -24.01 20.69 -20.09
C ILE A 331 -24.26 21.06 -18.64
N TRP A 332 -25.00 20.21 -17.95
CA TRP A 332 -25.21 20.27 -16.52
C TRP A 332 -24.32 19.26 -15.84
N ILE A 333 -23.56 19.69 -14.83
CA ILE A 333 -22.57 18.85 -14.16
C ILE A 333 -22.74 18.93 -12.66
N ALA A 334 -22.88 17.76 -12.04
CA ALA A 334 -22.70 17.55 -10.62
C ALA A 334 -21.25 17.07 -10.39
N PRO A 335 -20.45 17.75 -9.54
CA PRO A 335 -19.02 17.48 -9.37
C PRO A 335 -18.69 16.16 -8.62
N THR A 336 -19.71 15.47 -8.13
CA THR A 336 -19.62 14.09 -7.60
C THR A 336 -21.00 13.43 -7.73
N GLY A 337 -21.23 12.27 -7.11
CA GLY A 337 -22.52 11.58 -7.09
C GLY A 337 -23.68 12.55 -6.86
N SER A 338 -24.52 12.67 -7.88
CA SER A 338 -25.55 13.72 -7.96
C SER A 338 -26.64 13.59 -6.89
N VAL A 339 -26.71 12.45 -6.20
CA VAL A 339 -27.50 12.28 -4.96
C VAL A 339 -27.17 13.32 -3.88
N ALA A 340 -25.92 13.81 -3.83
CA ALA A 340 -25.44 14.75 -2.81
C ALA A 340 -24.87 16.07 -3.37
N ALA A 341 -24.80 16.22 -4.69
CA ALA A 341 -24.21 17.37 -5.37
C ALA A 341 -25.19 18.03 -6.35
N PRO A 342 -25.25 19.38 -6.43
CA PRO A 342 -26.16 20.06 -7.34
C PRO A 342 -25.62 20.04 -8.77
N PHE A 343 -26.52 20.02 -9.75
CA PHE A 343 -26.18 20.26 -11.14
C PHE A 343 -25.91 21.75 -11.38
N VAL A 344 -24.69 22.09 -11.81
CA VAL A 344 -24.26 23.44 -12.19
C VAL A 344 -24.26 23.55 -13.72
N PRO A 345 -24.80 24.62 -14.31
CA PRO A 345 -24.81 24.79 -15.77
C PRO A 345 -23.46 25.32 -16.28
N TRP A 346 -22.93 24.65 -17.29
CA TRP A 346 -21.70 25.02 -18.00
C TRP A 346 -21.97 25.12 -19.49
N TRP A 347 -21.53 26.21 -20.10
CA TRP A 347 -21.58 26.38 -21.55
C TRP A 347 -20.21 26.14 -22.17
N LEU A 348 -20.16 25.63 -23.40
CA LEU A 348 -18.89 25.48 -24.11
C LEU A 348 -18.17 26.82 -24.33
N GLY A 349 -18.92 27.91 -24.42
CA GLY A 349 -18.43 29.27 -24.55
C GLY A 349 -17.79 29.87 -23.31
N VAL A 350 -17.79 29.20 -22.15
CA VAL A 350 -17.08 29.72 -20.96
C VAL A 350 -15.58 29.82 -21.23
N ASN A 351 -14.90 30.80 -20.64
CA ASN A 351 -13.48 31.02 -20.92
C ASN A 351 -12.57 30.04 -20.16
N ASN A 352 -12.95 29.67 -18.94
CA ASN A 352 -12.20 28.77 -18.06
C ASN A 352 -13.11 28.09 -17.02
N ILE A 353 -12.59 27.03 -16.41
CA ILE A 353 -13.19 26.37 -15.25
C ILE A 353 -12.55 26.96 -13.99
N PRO A 354 -13.33 27.31 -12.95
CA PRO A 354 -12.79 27.82 -11.71
C PRO A 354 -12.01 26.71 -10.99
N PRO A 355 -10.92 27.03 -10.27
CA PRO A 355 -10.02 26.03 -9.68
C PRO A 355 -10.72 25.00 -8.77
N GLU A 356 -11.84 25.37 -8.15
CA GLU A 356 -12.58 24.51 -7.23
C GLU A 356 -13.29 23.32 -7.90
N PHE A 357 -13.42 23.36 -9.23
CA PHE A 357 -14.00 22.32 -10.07
C PHE A 357 -12.96 21.69 -11.02
N ALA A 358 -11.71 22.15 -10.97
CA ALA A 358 -10.59 21.69 -11.79
C ALA A 358 -9.79 20.57 -11.09
N GLU A 359 -8.67 20.16 -11.68
CA GLU A 359 -7.85 19.02 -11.25
C GLU A 359 -7.04 19.30 -9.97
N HIS A 360 -7.48 18.86 -8.80
CA HIS A 360 -6.66 18.99 -7.58
C HIS A 360 -5.66 17.83 -7.44
N ARG A 361 -4.57 18.03 -6.69
CA ARG A 361 -3.50 17.01 -6.57
C ARG A 361 -4.01 15.70 -5.96
N TYR A 362 -4.95 15.72 -5.03
CA TYR A 362 -5.48 14.49 -4.43
C TYR A 362 -6.47 13.78 -5.35
N LEU A 363 -6.77 14.36 -6.51
CA LEU A 363 -7.46 13.64 -7.57
C LEU A 363 -6.50 12.74 -8.32
N THR A 364 -5.19 13.02 -8.35
CA THR A 364 -4.23 12.27 -9.16
C THR A 364 -3.52 11.15 -8.40
N THR A 365 -3.50 9.95 -9.01
CA THR A 365 -2.76 8.80 -8.48
C THR A 365 -1.27 9.15 -8.43
N GLY A 366 -0.65 8.99 -7.27
CA GLY A 366 0.77 9.33 -7.08
C GLY A 366 1.04 10.72 -6.53
N ALA A 367 0.11 11.66 -6.65
CA ALA A 367 0.40 13.08 -6.44
C ALA A 367 0.49 13.56 -4.99
N SER A 368 0.17 12.72 -3.99
CA SER A 368 0.61 13.03 -2.61
C SER A 368 2.03 12.56 -2.31
N SER A 369 2.66 11.82 -3.22
CA SER A 369 4.04 11.34 -3.06
C SER A 369 5.04 12.13 -3.89
N SER A 370 4.53 13.02 -4.75
CA SER A 370 5.25 14.17 -5.26
C SER A 370 4.80 15.42 -4.49
N PHE A 371 5.63 16.44 -4.54
CA PHE A 371 5.23 17.75 -4.12
C PHE A 371 4.46 18.49 -5.22
N LEU A 372 3.82 19.59 -4.84
CA LEU A 372 2.95 20.35 -5.72
C LEU A 372 3.80 21.19 -6.69
N ASN A 373 3.67 20.95 -7.99
CA ASN A 373 4.23 21.85 -8.99
C ASN A 373 3.71 23.29 -8.74
N PRO A 374 4.56 24.33 -8.65
CA PRO A 374 4.14 25.71 -8.40
C PRO A 374 3.02 26.22 -9.32
N ASP A 375 2.94 25.71 -10.56
CA ASP A 375 1.86 26.05 -11.50
C ASP A 375 0.46 25.67 -10.99
N PHE A 376 0.37 24.74 -10.03
CA PHE A 376 -0.86 24.26 -9.41
C PHE A 376 -1.08 24.84 -8.01
N GLU A 377 -0.21 25.74 -7.50
CA GLU A 377 -0.29 26.24 -6.12
C GLU A 377 -1.62 26.94 -5.81
N LEU A 378 -2.09 27.80 -6.71
CA LEU A 378 -3.37 28.50 -6.56
C LEU A 378 -4.56 27.57 -6.75
N GLN A 379 -4.38 26.50 -7.53
CA GLN A 379 -5.42 25.49 -7.73
C GLN A 379 -5.59 24.67 -6.46
N GLU A 380 -4.51 24.18 -5.86
CA GLU A 380 -4.54 23.41 -4.62
C GLU A 380 -4.93 24.26 -3.39
N ALA A 381 -4.60 25.56 -3.40
CA ALA A 381 -5.03 26.49 -2.34
C ALA A 381 -6.54 26.76 -2.35
N SER A 382 -7.22 26.48 -3.48
CA SER A 382 -8.67 26.62 -3.58
C SER A 382 -9.40 25.48 -2.85
N GLU A 383 -10.68 25.67 -2.59
CA GLU A 383 -11.50 24.57 -2.11
C GLU A 383 -11.76 23.56 -3.23
N PHE A 384 -12.33 22.40 -2.90
CA PHE A 384 -12.73 21.45 -3.92
C PHE A 384 -14.13 20.94 -3.75
N ALA A 385 -14.89 21.10 -4.83
CA ALA A 385 -16.29 20.75 -4.90
C ALA A 385 -16.53 19.28 -4.56
N GLY A 386 -15.74 18.36 -5.13
CA GLY A 386 -15.93 16.93 -4.89
C GLY A 386 -15.81 16.55 -3.41
N ARG A 387 -14.81 17.07 -2.70
CA ARG A 387 -14.63 16.81 -1.25
C ARG A 387 -15.78 17.39 -0.42
N ILE A 388 -16.25 18.59 -0.75
CA ILE A 388 -17.38 19.22 -0.04
C ILE A 388 -18.64 18.36 -0.19
N PHE A 389 -18.99 17.97 -1.41
CA PHE A 389 -20.23 17.23 -1.66
C PHE A 389 -20.13 15.74 -1.27
N LYS A 390 -18.95 15.10 -1.31
CA LYS A 390 -18.75 13.78 -0.68
C LYS A 390 -18.99 13.82 0.82
N ARG A 391 -18.61 14.90 1.52
CA ARG A 391 -18.96 15.06 2.96
C ARG A 391 -20.47 15.14 3.16
N VAL A 392 -21.19 15.89 2.31
CA VAL A 392 -22.67 15.93 2.34
C VAL A 392 -23.23 14.52 2.18
N MET A 393 -22.74 13.74 1.22
CA MET A 393 -23.15 12.35 0.97
C MET A 393 -22.96 11.46 2.19
N TYR A 394 -21.77 11.49 2.80
CA TYR A 394 -21.45 10.63 3.95
C TYR A 394 -22.30 10.96 5.18
N TYR A 395 -22.54 12.25 5.46
CA TYR A 395 -23.46 12.62 6.53
C TYR A 395 -24.90 12.25 6.19
N MET A 396 -25.35 12.50 4.96
CA MET A 396 -26.70 12.18 4.51
C MET A 396 -27.00 10.69 4.64
N CYS A 397 -26.11 9.82 4.13
CA CYS A 397 -26.30 8.37 4.18
C CYS A 397 -26.06 7.79 5.59
N SER A 398 -25.60 8.60 6.55
CA SER A 398 -25.55 8.19 7.97
C SER A 398 -26.95 8.04 8.58
N ALA A 399 -27.97 8.76 8.10
CA ALA A 399 -29.39 8.60 8.43
C ALA A 399 -30.29 9.03 7.24
N PRO A 400 -30.43 8.20 6.19
CA PRO A 400 -31.01 8.59 4.91
C PRO A 400 -32.50 9.00 5.03
N GLU A 401 -33.31 8.29 5.83
CA GLU A 401 -34.72 8.63 6.07
C GLU A 401 -34.91 10.08 6.58
N THR A 402 -33.93 10.60 7.34
CA THR A 402 -33.98 11.95 7.91
C THR A 402 -33.36 12.98 6.98
N PHE A 403 -32.18 12.70 6.43
CA PHE A 403 -31.36 13.70 5.75
C PHE A 403 -31.56 13.73 4.24
N HIS A 404 -31.86 12.60 3.59
CA HIS A 404 -32.00 12.53 2.15
C HIS A 404 -33.11 13.44 1.60
N PRO A 405 -34.33 13.51 2.19
CA PRO A 405 -35.37 14.43 1.71
C PRO A 405 -34.96 15.91 1.84
N VAL A 406 -34.26 16.27 2.93
CA VAL A 406 -33.82 17.64 3.19
C VAL A 406 -32.73 18.06 2.19
N VAL A 407 -31.69 17.23 2.03
CA VAL A 407 -30.60 17.47 1.07
C VAL A 407 -31.17 17.57 -0.34
N THR A 408 -32.02 16.63 -0.75
CA THR A 408 -32.65 16.65 -2.09
C THR A 408 -33.43 17.94 -2.31
N SER A 409 -34.24 18.38 -1.34
CA SER A 409 -35.00 19.63 -1.45
C SER A 409 -34.10 20.85 -1.63
N MET A 410 -33.00 20.94 -0.89
CA MET A 410 -32.04 22.05 -1.01
C MET A 410 -31.35 22.07 -2.38
N LEU A 411 -30.94 20.90 -2.88
CA LEU A 411 -30.30 20.76 -4.20
C LEU A 411 -31.29 21.10 -5.32
N THR A 412 -32.50 20.56 -5.30
CA THR A 412 -33.55 20.87 -6.28
C THR A 412 -33.95 22.35 -6.25
N GLY A 413 -33.97 22.98 -5.07
CA GLY A 413 -34.19 24.42 -4.95
C GLY A 413 -33.12 25.26 -5.65
N PHE A 414 -31.84 24.91 -5.46
CA PHE A 414 -30.72 25.55 -6.16
C PHE A 414 -30.80 25.38 -7.68
N GLU A 415 -31.16 24.19 -8.14
CA GLU A 415 -31.25 23.86 -9.56
C GLU A 415 -32.45 24.54 -10.23
N ASN A 416 -33.59 24.60 -9.55
CA ASN A 416 -34.77 25.34 -10.01
C ASN A 416 -34.45 26.82 -10.23
N GLN A 417 -33.70 27.44 -9.31
CA GLN A 417 -33.24 28.81 -9.49
C GLN A 417 -32.30 28.94 -10.71
N SER A 418 -31.38 27.99 -10.88
CA SER A 418 -30.46 28.00 -12.04
C SER A 418 -31.23 27.83 -13.35
N ARG A 419 -32.25 26.97 -13.38
CA ARG A 419 -33.15 26.76 -14.52
C ARG A 419 -33.99 28.00 -14.83
N SER A 420 -34.48 28.72 -13.83
CA SER A 420 -35.24 29.96 -14.05
C SER A 420 -34.40 31.09 -14.65
N ASP A 421 -33.10 31.12 -14.33
CA ASP A 421 -32.18 32.14 -14.83
C ASP A 421 -31.71 31.87 -16.27
N ILE A 422 -31.68 30.61 -16.69
CA ILE A 422 -31.09 30.19 -17.97
C ILE A 422 -31.67 30.93 -19.17
N ASP A 423 -32.98 31.18 -19.18
CA ASP A 423 -33.66 31.82 -20.31
C ASP A 423 -33.11 33.22 -20.60
N TRP A 424 -32.95 34.05 -19.57
CA TRP A 424 -32.44 35.41 -19.75
C TRP A 424 -30.94 35.40 -20.07
N VAL A 425 -30.17 34.48 -19.47
CA VAL A 425 -28.72 34.33 -19.75
C VAL A 425 -28.52 33.95 -21.21
N GLN A 426 -29.25 32.94 -21.70
CA GLN A 426 -29.11 32.46 -23.07
C GLN A 426 -29.56 33.49 -24.09
N LYS A 427 -30.73 34.13 -23.89
CA LYS A 427 -31.21 35.20 -24.77
C LYS A 427 -30.24 36.37 -24.84
N SER A 428 -29.66 36.77 -23.71
CA SER A 428 -28.70 37.87 -23.66
C SER A 428 -27.41 37.53 -24.41
N ALA A 429 -26.85 36.33 -24.17
CA ALA A 429 -25.67 35.85 -24.87
C ALA A 429 -25.91 35.71 -26.38
N GLU A 430 -27.06 35.18 -26.80
CA GLU A 430 -27.43 35.08 -28.22
C GLU A 430 -27.55 36.44 -28.90
N LEU A 431 -28.15 37.43 -28.23
CA LEU A 431 -28.27 38.79 -28.76
C LEU A 431 -26.88 39.43 -28.94
N LEU A 432 -25.97 39.22 -27.99
CA LEU A 432 -24.57 39.67 -28.09
C LEU A 432 -23.82 38.97 -29.23
N ILE A 433 -24.01 37.67 -29.41
CA ILE A 433 -23.43 36.92 -30.53
C ILE A 433 -23.97 37.46 -31.86
N LYS A 434 -25.29 37.68 -31.96
CA LYS A 434 -25.95 38.21 -33.17
C LYS A 434 -25.54 39.64 -33.49
N SER A 435 -25.19 40.45 -32.48
CA SER A 435 -24.69 41.82 -32.68
C SER A 435 -23.18 41.89 -33.01
N GLY A 436 -22.48 40.74 -33.02
CA GLY A 436 -21.05 40.65 -33.29
C GLY A 436 -20.16 40.75 -32.05
N ASP A 437 -20.73 40.91 -30.85
CA ASP A 437 -20.00 40.99 -29.58
C ASP A 437 -19.92 39.62 -28.87
N ARG A 438 -19.32 38.65 -29.56
CA ARG A 438 -19.13 37.28 -29.02
C ARG A 438 -18.28 37.26 -27.75
N LYS A 439 -17.33 38.20 -27.60
CA LYS A 439 -16.46 38.31 -26.41
C LYS A 439 -17.27 38.63 -25.15
N THR A 440 -18.18 39.61 -25.22
CA THR A 440 -19.04 39.92 -24.08
C THR A 440 -20.02 38.77 -23.81
N ALA A 441 -20.48 38.07 -24.85
CA ALA A 441 -21.31 36.87 -24.66
C ALA A 441 -20.58 35.78 -23.85
N THR A 442 -19.35 35.43 -24.23
CA THR A 442 -18.57 34.41 -23.49
C THR A 442 -18.21 34.86 -22.07
N GLN A 443 -17.96 36.16 -21.87
CA GLN A 443 -17.78 36.73 -20.52
C GLN A 443 -19.03 36.62 -19.66
N LEU A 444 -20.23 36.88 -20.22
CA LEU A 444 -21.50 36.70 -19.54
C LEU A 444 -21.72 35.24 -19.13
N LEU A 445 -21.51 34.31 -20.06
CA LEU A 445 -21.65 32.87 -19.79
C LEU A 445 -20.67 32.42 -18.69
N THR A 446 -19.40 32.84 -18.78
CA THR A 446 -18.37 32.55 -17.78
C THR A 446 -18.76 33.09 -16.41
N TYR A 447 -19.15 34.36 -16.35
CA TYR A 447 -19.56 35.02 -15.11
C TYR A 447 -20.74 34.30 -14.46
N TYR A 448 -21.75 33.92 -15.24
CA TYR A 448 -22.92 33.23 -14.71
C TYR A 448 -22.56 31.83 -14.20
N SER A 449 -21.85 31.01 -14.98
CA SER A 449 -21.40 29.68 -14.54
C SER A 449 -20.54 29.75 -13.28
N HIS A 450 -19.57 30.66 -13.22
CA HIS A 450 -18.72 30.85 -12.04
C HIS A 450 -19.54 31.31 -10.82
N SER A 451 -20.47 32.24 -11.01
CA SER A 451 -21.35 32.72 -9.93
C SER A 451 -22.24 31.60 -9.38
N ARG A 452 -22.78 30.73 -10.25
CA ARG A 452 -23.56 29.56 -9.82
C ARG A 452 -22.68 28.52 -9.14
N ALA A 453 -21.48 28.26 -9.66
CA ALA A 453 -20.49 27.36 -9.07
C ALA A 453 -20.11 27.80 -7.64
N ALA A 454 -19.84 29.08 -7.42
CA ALA A 454 -19.55 29.65 -6.10
C ALA A 454 -20.73 29.47 -5.13
N LYS A 455 -21.97 29.76 -5.56
CA LYS A 455 -23.17 29.53 -4.75
C LYS A 455 -23.41 28.06 -4.43
N ALA A 456 -23.05 27.15 -5.35
CA ALA A 456 -23.12 25.72 -5.08
C ALA A 456 -22.15 25.32 -3.95
N LEU A 457 -20.92 25.85 -3.96
CA LEU A 457 -19.95 25.61 -2.88
C LEU A 457 -20.45 26.16 -1.54
N GLU A 458 -21.01 27.37 -1.50
CA GLU A 458 -21.63 27.93 -0.29
C GLU A 458 -22.77 27.05 0.25
N LEU A 459 -23.63 26.54 -0.63
CA LEU A 459 -24.68 25.59 -0.28
C LEU A 459 -24.08 24.31 0.32
N GLY A 460 -23.07 23.73 -0.34
CA GLY A 460 -22.36 22.53 0.13
C GLY A 460 -21.73 22.71 1.51
N LYS A 461 -21.06 23.84 1.77
CA LYS A 461 -20.51 24.18 3.09
C LYS A 461 -21.59 24.29 4.15
N SER A 462 -22.69 24.98 3.83
CA SER A 462 -23.80 25.19 4.76
C SER A 462 -24.45 23.86 5.14
N MET A 463 -24.72 22.99 4.16
CA MET A 463 -25.23 21.64 4.39
C MET A 463 -24.27 20.81 5.26
N THR A 464 -22.98 20.84 4.92
CA THR A 464 -21.96 20.09 5.66
C THR A 464 -21.84 20.54 7.11
N ALA A 465 -21.81 21.86 7.36
CA ALA A 465 -21.73 22.41 8.71
C ALA A 465 -22.97 22.07 9.55
N ALA A 466 -24.16 22.16 8.95
CA ALA A 466 -25.42 21.80 9.62
C ALA A 466 -25.47 20.32 9.99
N LEU A 467 -25.12 19.44 9.05
CA LEU A 467 -25.12 17.99 9.27
C LEU A 467 -24.05 17.55 10.29
N ASP A 468 -22.83 18.09 10.20
CA ASP A 468 -21.76 17.84 11.17
C ASP A 468 -22.16 18.30 12.58
N GLY A 469 -22.73 19.50 12.70
CA GLY A 469 -23.24 20.03 13.95
C GLY A 469 -24.32 19.14 14.56
N TYR A 470 -25.27 18.66 13.75
CA TYR A 470 -26.32 17.74 14.20
C TYR A 470 -25.75 16.41 14.73
N ILE A 471 -24.80 15.80 14.00
CA ILE A 471 -24.19 14.52 14.42
C ILE A 471 -23.41 14.68 15.73
N LYS A 472 -22.68 15.79 15.89
CA LYS A 472 -21.96 16.11 17.14
C LYS A 472 -22.91 16.34 18.32
N LEU A 473 -23.99 17.10 18.10
CA LEU A 473 -24.98 17.41 19.15
C LEU A 473 -25.76 16.17 19.61
N THR A 474 -26.08 15.26 18.70
CA THR A 474 -26.85 14.04 18.99
C THR A 474 -25.99 12.87 19.49
N GLY A 475 -24.66 13.03 19.50
CA GLY A 475 -23.73 11.96 19.88
C GLY A 475 -23.75 10.77 18.92
N GLN A 476 -24.24 10.96 17.69
CA GLN A 476 -24.34 9.90 16.67
C GLN A 476 -23.01 9.60 15.98
N TRP A 477 -21.92 10.21 16.45
CA TRP A 477 -20.58 9.92 15.96
C TRP A 477 -20.20 8.46 16.24
N LYS A 478 -19.88 7.71 15.19
CA LYS A 478 -19.44 6.32 15.28
C LYS A 478 -17.96 6.24 14.98
N ASN A 479 -17.21 5.62 15.87
CA ASN A 479 -15.83 5.24 15.55
C ASN A 479 -15.86 4.12 14.50
N PRO A 480 -14.97 4.15 13.49
CA PRO A 480 -14.83 3.04 12.55
C PRO A 480 -14.50 1.76 13.31
N VAL A 481 -15.12 0.65 12.91
CA VAL A 481 -15.00 -0.65 13.60
C VAL A 481 -14.10 -1.62 12.81
N GLY A 482 -13.76 -1.27 11.56
CA GLY A 482 -12.83 -1.99 10.69
C GLY A 482 -11.40 -1.43 10.76
N SER A 483 -10.46 -2.21 10.24
CA SER A 483 -9.03 -1.90 10.19
C SER A 483 -8.58 -1.27 8.87
N GLU A 484 -9.42 -1.36 7.85
CA GLU A 484 -9.20 -0.76 6.54
C GLU A 484 -10.27 0.30 6.28
N ILE A 485 -9.87 1.44 5.70
CA ILE A 485 -10.80 2.52 5.32
C ILE A 485 -11.65 2.07 4.12
N ASN A 486 -11.06 1.24 3.24
CA ASN A 486 -11.70 0.57 2.12
C ASN A 486 -11.28 -0.91 2.20
N ASP A 487 -12.24 -1.84 2.36
CA ASP A 487 -12.00 -3.30 2.38
C ASP A 487 -12.43 -3.87 1.03
N ALA A 488 -11.54 -4.57 0.31
CA ALA A 488 -11.80 -5.11 -1.03
C ALA A 488 -12.46 -6.51 -1.03
N GLY A 489 -12.92 -7.00 0.12
CA GLY A 489 -13.50 -8.35 0.26
C GLY A 489 -15.02 -8.43 0.09
N GLU A 490 -15.46 -9.56 -0.49
CA GLU A 490 -16.84 -10.03 -0.70
C GLU A 490 -17.90 -9.41 0.23
N GLY A 491 -18.61 -8.39 -0.27
CA GLY A 491 -19.82 -7.83 0.36
C GLY A 491 -19.63 -6.59 1.24
N ALA A 492 -18.49 -5.88 1.15
CA ALA A 492 -18.32 -4.56 1.75
C ALA A 492 -18.96 -3.47 0.88
N GLU A 493 -20.17 -3.04 1.25
CA GLU A 493 -20.92 -1.98 0.54
C GLU A 493 -20.17 -0.64 0.61
N THR A 494 -19.88 -0.03 -0.55
CA THR A 494 -19.50 1.39 -0.67
C THR A 494 -20.56 2.28 0.02
N VAL A 495 -20.20 3.51 0.39
CA VAL A 495 -21.15 4.36 1.12
C VAL A 495 -22.35 4.68 0.23
N ASN A 496 -23.46 3.98 0.44
CA ASN A 496 -24.72 4.25 -0.25
C ASN A 496 -25.83 4.48 0.76
N CYS A 497 -26.86 5.21 0.34
CA CYS A 497 -27.99 5.56 1.21
C CYS A 497 -28.98 4.38 1.39
N LEU A 498 -28.73 3.24 0.75
CA LEU A 498 -29.54 2.02 0.78
C LEU A 498 -28.83 0.85 1.46
N VAL A 499 -27.76 1.10 2.25
CA VAL A 499 -26.98 0.06 2.92
C VAL A 499 -27.89 -0.81 3.81
N GLY A 500 -27.95 -2.11 3.51
CA GLY A 500 -28.82 -3.09 4.19
C GLY A 500 -30.26 -3.23 3.66
N TYR A 501 -30.62 -2.62 2.53
CA TYR A 501 -31.91 -2.84 1.83
C TYR A 501 -31.77 -3.95 0.77
N ALA A 502 -32.85 -4.70 0.51
CA ALA A 502 -32.83 -5.76 -0.50
C ALA A 502 -32.99 -5.16 -1.92
N PRO A 503 -32.04 -5.36 -2.85
CA PRO A 503 -32.03 -4.64 -4.12
C PRO A 503 -33.22 -4.90 -5.04
N ASP A 504 -33.78 -6.11 -5.00
CA ASP A 504 -34.88 -6.51 -5.90
C ASP A 504 -36.29 -6.26 -5.32
N GLN A 505 -36.39 -5.57 -4.17
CA GLN A 505 -37.68 -5.35 -3.51
C GLN A 505 -38.08 -3.86 -3.54
N PRO A 506 -39.31 -3.53 -3.97
CA PRO A 506 -39.81 -2.16 -3.87
C PRO A 506 -39.93 -1.71 -2.42
N ILE A 507 -39.80 -0.40 -2.16
CA ILE A 507 -39.71 0.20 -0.81
C ILE A 507 -40.79 -0.28 0.16
N TRP A 508 -42.03 -0.47 -0.29
CA TRP A 508 -43.14 -0.95 0.55
C TRP A 508 -43.07 -2.44 0.94
N LYS A 509 -42.17 -3.21 0.32
CA LYS A 509 -41.85 -4.61 0.69
C LYS A 509 -40.58 -4.71 1.54
N GLN A 510 -39.84 -3.61 1.71
CA GLN A 510 -38.67 -3.58 2.58
C GLN A 510 -39.08 -3.74 4.06
N PRO A 511 -38.27 -4.39 4.90
CA PRO A 511 -38.53 -4.46 6.33
C PRO A 511 -38.49 -3.06 6.96
N ALA A 512 -39.38 -2.77 7.92
CA ALA A 512 -39.54 -1.44 8.54
C ALA A 512 -38.28 -0.89 9.28
N ASN A 513 -37.21 -1.68 9.41
CA ASN A 513 -35.95 -1.27 10.02
C ASN A 513 -34.77 -2.15 9.53
N PRO A 514 -34.29 -1.97 8.29
CA PRO A 514 -33.34 -2.89 7.65
C PRO A 514 -31.99 -2.96 8.38
N ARG A 515 -31.54 -1.82 8.94
CA ARG A 515 -30.33 -1.70 9.75
C ARG A 515 -30.34 -2.53 11.05
N ARG A 516 -31.52 -2.89 11.57
CA ARG A 516 -31.66 -3.62 12.84
C ARG A 516 -31.61 -5.14 12.67
N LYS A 517 -32.02 -5.68 11.52
CA LYS A 517 -32.07 -7.13 11.27
C LYS A 517 -30.68 -7.75 11.05
N ARG A 518 -29.76 -7.02 10.39
CA ARG A 518 -28.36 -7.45 10.18
C ARG A 518 -27.57 -7.60 11.49
N ASN A 519 -27.91 -6.81 12.51
CA ASN A 519 -27.35 -6.94 13.87
C ASN A 519 -27.94 -8.14 14.65
N ALA A 520 -29.16 -8.58 14.33
CA ALA A 520 -29.81 -9.73 14.97
C ALA A 520 -29.35 -11.07 14.36
N GLU A 521 -29.10 -11.13 13.06
CA GLU A 521 -28.66 -12.35 12.38
C GLU A 521 -27.18 -12.70 12.68
N ARG A 522 -26.31 -11.69 12.91
CA ARG A 522 -24.94 -11.91 13.42
C ARG A 522 -24.88 -12.42 14.87
N ALA A 523 -25.93 -12.22 15.66
CA ALA A 523 -25.98 -12.67 17.06
C ALA A 523 -26.45 -14.13 17.21
N MET A 524 -26.96 -14.77 16.16
CA MET A 524 -27.53 -16.13 16.24
C MET A 524 -26.56 -17.28 15.92
N VAL A 525 -25.31 -17.01 15.54
CA VAL A 525 -24.34 -18.04 15.11
C VAL A 525 -23.19 -18.18 16.13
N TYR A 526 -23.49 -18.49 17.40
CA TYR A 526 -22.57 -19.15 18.36
C TYR A 526 -23.36 -19.75 19.57
N GLN A 527 -23.87 -20.98 19.36
CA GLN A 527 -24.22 -22.14 20.25
C GLN A 527 -25.10 -22.07 21.55
N ARG A 528 -26.29 -22.75 21.46
CA ARG A 528 -27.09 -23.71 22.34
C ARG A 528 -26.92 -23.77 23.90
N PRO A 529 -27.82 -24.42 24.72
CA PRO A 529 -29.28 -24.69 24.69
C PRO A 529 -30.05 -24.20 25.99
N GLU A 530 -31.38 -24.34 25.99
CA GLU A 530 -32.43 -24.20 27.05
C GLU A 530 -32.10 -23.68 28.47
N PHE A 531 -32.83 -22.65 28.94
CA PHE A 531 -33.59 -22.64 30.20
C PHE A 531 -34.69 -21.53 30.23
N MET A 532 -35.74 -21.82 30.99
CA MET A 532 -37.09 -21.24 31.09
C MET A 532 -37.26 -19.76 31.54
N SER A 533 -38.31 -19.12 30.97
CA SER A 533 -39.29 -18.14 31.51
C SER A 533 -38.80 -16.90 32.28
N THR A 534 -39.24 -15.67 31.97
CA THR A 534 -40.57 -15.17 32.39
C THR A 534 -40.92 -13.80 31.80
N GLN A 535 -42.22 -13.63 31.55
CA GLN A 535 -43.06 -12.41 31.65
C GLN A 535 -42.91 -11.26 30.64
N ALA A 536 -43.94 -11.20 29.78
CA ALA A 536 -44.41 -10.03 29.05
C ALA A 536 -45.24 -9.09 29.95
N LEU A 537 -45.21 -7.78 29.66
CA LEU A 537 -46.29 -6.82 29.93
C LEU A 537 -46.34 -5.75 28.81
N PRO A 538 -47.51 -5.13 28.54
CA PRO A 538 -47.90 -4.59 27.24
C PRO A 538 -47.70 -3.08 27.10
N LEU A 539 -47.72 -2.65 25.83
CA LEU A 539 -47.89 -1.27 25.38
C LEU A 539 -49.24 -0.70 25.86
N ASP A 540 -49.22 0.54 26.34
CA ASP A 540 -50.40 1.39 26.41
C ASP A 540 -50.16 2.67 25.59
N ASP A 541 -51.10 2.91 24.68
CA ASP A 541 -51.36 4.18 23.99
C ASP A 541 -51.77 5.26 24.99
N GLN A 542 -51.27 6.49 24.80
CA GLN A 542 -52.08 7.73 24.86
C GLN A 542 -51.21 8.98 24.64
N GLY A 543 -51.69 9.90 23.79
CA GLY A 543 -51.55 11.33 24.08
C GLY A 543 -51.04 12.26 22.97
N LEU A 544 -51.96 12.67 22.10
CA LEU A 544 -52.24 14.07 21.74
C LEU A 544 -51.13 14.95 21.11
N ILE A 545 -51.39 15.25 19.83
CA ILE A 545 -50.89 16.39 19.05
C ILE A 545 -51.45 17.70 19.64
N GLN A 546 -50.58 18.69 19.89
CA GLN A 546 -50.96 20.10 20.02
C GLN A 546 -50.00 20.99 19.22
N SER A 547 -50.60 21.98 18.56
CA SER A 547 -50.05 22.84 17.51
C SER A 547 -49.88 24.31 17.95
N LEU A 548 -48.89 24.99 17.35
CA LEU A 548 -48.69 26.46 17.16
C LEU A 548 -48.23 27.30 18.37
N PRO A 549 -47.67 28.54 18.20
CA PRO A 549 -47.60 29.42 17.00
C PRO A 549 -46.23 30.13 16.73
N PRO A 550 -46.13 30.95 15.65
CA PRO A 550 -44.96 31.77 15.30
C PRO A 550 -45.01 33.18 15.94
N THR A 551 -43.88 33.89 15.94
CA THR A 551 -43.82 35.33 16.27
C THR A 551 -42.92 36.08 15.30
N ASP A 552 -43.53 37.02 14.58
CA ASP A 552 -42.91 38.15 13.87
C ASP A 552 -42.63 39.30 14.86
N GLU A 553 -41.56 40.06 14.63
CA GLU A 553 -41.51 41.49 14.95
C GLU A 553 -40.50 42.23 14.04
N GLU A 554 -40.99 43.24 13.31
CA GLU A 554 -40.24 44.16 12.46
C GLU A 554 -39.74 45.41 13.22
N ALA A 555 -38.60 45.97 12.79
CA ALA A 555 -38.45 47.34 12.23
C ALA A 555 -37.17 48.12 12.64
N ASN A 556 -36.40 48.47 11.60
CA ASN A 556 -35.63 49.70 11.32
C ASN A 556 -34.78 50.42 12.39
N ALA A 557 -33.48 50.58 12.11
CA ALA A 557 -32.87 51.90 11.82
C ALA A 557 -31.42 51.82 11.29
N THR A 558 -31.17 52.71 10.34
CA THR A 558 -30.01 53.20 9.55
C THR A 558 -28.66 53.49 10.23
N GLU A 559 -27.63 53.65 9.36
CA GLU A 559 -26.29 54.29 9.53
C GLU A 559 -25.19 53.44 10.19
N THR A 560 -23.90 53.39 9.81
CA THR A 560 -23.01 54.21 8.96
C THR A 560 -21.71 53.41 8.66
N ILE A 561 -21.03 53.73 7.55
CA ILE A 561 -19.67 53.28 7.20
C ILE A 561 -18.63 54.08 8.02
N PRO A 562 -17.46 53.51 8.40
CA PRO A 562 -16.22 54.12 7.91
C PRO A 562 -15.10 53.12 7.54
N THR A 563 -14.50 53.41 6.40
CA THR A 563 -13.10 53.16 6.02
C THR A 563 -12.09 53.65 7.06
N VAL A 564 -11.05 52.87 7.34
CA VAL A 564 -9.73 53.40 7.77
C VAL A 564 -8.62 52.59 7.10
N ALA A 565 -7.89 53.28 6.24
CA ALA A 565 -6.54 52.94 5.79
C ALA A 565 -5.52 53.77 6.58
N SER A 566 -4.25 53.35 6.50
CA SER A 566 -3.03 53.87 7.17
C SER A 566 -2.89 53.42 8.63
N THR A 567 -1.75 52.92 9.11
CA THR A 567 -0.36 53.33 8.89
C THR A 567 0.50 52.29 9.62
N LEU A 568 1.63 51.83 9.08
CA LEU A 568 2.82 51.51 9.88
C LEU A 568 4.02 51.35 8.94
N GLN A 569 4.87 52.37 8.95
CA GLN A 569 6.21 52.37 8.39
C GLN A 569 7.19 52.12 9.54
N GLY A 570 8.06 51.13 9.36
CA GLY A 570 9.42 51.06 9.91
C GLY A 570 9.58 50.73 11.38
N HIS A 571 10.20 49.59 11.67
CA HIS A 571 11.48 49.49 12.39
C HIS A 571 12.10 48.13 12.03
N GLY A 572 13.25 48.16 11.37
CA GLY A 572 14.09 46.99 11.20
C GLY A 572 15.00 46.86 12.41
N ASP A 573 15.14 45.64 12.90
CA ASP A 573 16.32 45.18 13.63
C ASP A 573 16.57 43.71 13.24
N HIS A 574 17.77 43.47 12.73
CA HIS A 574 18.35 42.17 12.47
C HIS A 574 18.69 41.47 13.78
N MET A 575 18.33 40.20 13.94
CA MET A 575 19.14 39.17 14.62
C MET A 575 18.63 37.75 14.25
N PRO A 576 19.46 36.71 14.39
CA PRO A 576 19.89 35.87 13.28
C PRO A 576 19.14 34.54 13.17
N ASP A 577 19.28 33.91 12.00
CA ASP A 577 18.82 32.56 11.69
C ASP A 577 19.17 31.57 12.80
N ALA A 578 18.15 30.88 13.31
CA ALA A 578 18.33 29.66 14.09
C ALA A 578 18.36 28.49 13.10
N ASP A 579 19.58 28.03 12.80
CA ASP A 579 19.89 26.87 11.98
C ASP A 579 19.07 25.63 12.41
N SER A 580 18.18 25.15 11.53
CA SER A 580 17.51 23.88 11.70
C SER A 580 18.44 22.73 11.27
N GLU A 581 19.25 22.23 12.21
CA GLU A 581 20.22 21.14 11.98
C GLU A 581 19.65 19.71 11.96
N ASP A 582 18.32 19.51 12.01
CA ASP A 582 17.70 18.17 12.13
C ASP A 582 17.16 17.57 10.80
N ALA A 583 17.58 18.08 9.64
CA ALA A 583 17.14 17.54 8.34
C ALA A 583 18.03 16.35 7.86
N PRO A 584 17.44 15.21 7.41
CA PRO A 584 18.21 14.09 6.88
C PRO A 584 19.06 14.49 5.66
N PHE A 585 20.33 14.05 5.57
CA PHE A 585 21.22 14.45 4.46
C PHE A 585 20.96 13.68 3.15
N LEU A 586 19.86 12.96 3.06
CA LEU A 586 19.13 12.91 1.80
C LEU A 586 18.15 14.07 1.84
N SER A 587 18.44 15.15 1.11
CA SER A 587 17.44 16.17 0.86
C SER A 587 16.18 15.44 0.37
N PRO A 588 15.02 15.54 1.04
CA PRO A 588 13.80 15.42 0.27
C PRO A 588 13.96 16.48 -0.82
N SER A 589 13.88 16.08 -2.09
CA SER A 589 13.96 17.04 -3.20
C SER A 589 13.16 18.27 -2.81
N ASN A 590 13.79 19.45 -2.80
CA ASN A 590 13.17 20.71 -2.38
C ASN A 590 11.80 20.85 -3.01
N ASP A 591 10.81 20.64 -2.18
CA ASP A 591 9.49 21.18 -2.34
C ASP A 591 8.87 21.11 -0.92
N PRO A 592 7.99 22.03 -0.55
CA PRO A 592 7.20 21.95 0.67
C PRO A 592 5.83 21.29 0.39
N ASP A 593 5.35 20.54 1.38
CA ASP A 593 4.01 19.95 1.52
C ASP A 593 3.74 18.59 0.85
N VAL A 594 4.34 17.57 1.45
CA VAL A 594 3.89 16.17 1.51
C VAL A 594 3.15 15.97 2.85
N ASP A 595 1.82 15.80 2.83
CA ASP A 595 0.95 15.12 3.83
C ASP A 595 -0.54 15.41 3.48
N ALA A 596 -1.53 14.50 3.40
CA ALA A 596 -1.62 13.05 3.58
C ALA A 596 -2.84 12.52 2.79
N LYS A 597 -2.64 11.38 2.09
CA LYS A 597 -3.57 10.53 1.29
C LYS A 597 -3.61 10.72 -0.24
N GLY A 598 -2.46 10.57 -0.84
CA GLY A 598 -2.29 10.02 -2.18
C GLY A 598 -1.40 8.77 -2.09
N SER A 599 -1.58 7.92 -3.08
CA SER A 599 -0.85 6.67 -3.20
C SER A 599 0.62 6.99 -3.42
N TRP A 600 1.47 6.45 -2.59
CA TRP A 600 2.89 6.47 -2.88
C TRP A 600 3.24 5.70 -4.15
N THR A 601 3.92 6.38 -5.07
CA THR A 601 4.53 5.76 -6.22
C THR A 601 5.98 5.41 -5.94
N PRO A 602 6.40 4.14 -6.10
CA PRO A 602 7.78 3.75 -5.92
C PRO A 602 8.71 4.52 -6.89
N PRO A 603 9.88 5.02 -6.44
CA PRO A 603 10.80 5.79 -7.27
C PRO A 603 11.26 5.05 -8.54
N PRO A 604 11.74 5.74 -9.58
CA PRO A 604 12.30 5.10 -10.77
C PRO A 604 13.37 4.08 -10.40
N GLY A 605 13.22 2.84 -10.87
CA GLY A 605 14.14 1.75 -10.52
C GLY A 605 13.86 1.10 -9.15
N PHE A 606 12.78 1.43 -8.45
CA PHE A 606 12.44 0.86 -7.14
C PHE A 606 12.48 -0.66 -7.07
N LEU A 607 11.94 -1.39 -8.06
CA LEU A 607 12.03 -2.85 -8.07
C LEU A 607 13.47 -3.37 -8.11
N TRP A 608 14.36 -2.65 -8.80
CA TRP A 608 15.77 -2.96 -8.86
C TRP A 608 16.51 -2.54 -7.59
N ILE A 609 16.10 -1.44 -6.96
CA ILE A 609 16.61 -1.03 -5.63
C ILE A 609 16.20 -2.08 -4.60
N GLU A 610 14.93 -2.48 -4.58
CA GLU A 610 14.40 -3.57 -3.74
C GLU A 610 15.15 -4.88 -3.98
N ALA A 611 15.39 -5.27 -5.24
CA ALA A 611 16.20 -6.45 -5.54
C ALA A 611 17.63 -6.35 -4.97
N ALA A 612 18.27 -5.17 -5.06
CA ALA A 612 19.61 -4.95 -4.54
C ALA A 612 19.67 -4.97 -3.00
N ILE A 613 18.74 -4.30 -2.32
CA ILE A 613 18.71 -4.29 -0.85
C ILE A 613 18.20 -5.63 -0.27
N MET A 614 17.25 -6.31 -0.92
CA MET A 614 16.76 -7.61 -0.46
C MET A 614 17.80 -8.73 -0.67
N ALA A 615 18.66 -8.62 -1.69
CA ALA A 615 19.84 -9.47 -1.80
C ALA A 615 20.79 -9.30 -0.60
N ASN A 616 21.03 -8.07 -0.15
CA ASN A 616 21.81 -7.80 1.07
C ASN A 616 21.14 -8.35 2.34
N VAL A 617 19.82 -8.21 2.45
CA VAL A 617 19.03 -8.75 3.57
C VAL A 617 19.10 -10.29 3.61
N PHE A 618 19.03 -10.94 2.45
CA PHE A 618 19.24 -12.39 2.31
C PHE A 618 20.64 -12.79 2.76
N LEU A 619 21.68 -12.08 2.29
CA LEU A 619 23.08 -12.35 2.64
C LEU A 619 23.33 -12.23 4.14
N TYR A 620 22.75 -11.22 4.79
CA TYR A 620 22.80 -11.09 6.25
C TYR A 620 22.19 -12.30 6.95
N GLY A 621 20.98 -12.72 6.53
CA GLY A 621 20.32 -13.90 7.10
C GLY A 621 21.15 -15.16 6.90
N PHE A 622 21.66 -15.37 5.69
CA PHE A 622 22.47 -16.52 5.31
C PHE A 622 23.75 -16.62 6.15
N ASP A 623 24.55 -15.56 6.19
CA ASP A 623 25.81 -15.57 6.93
C ASP A 623 25.62 -15.62 8.46
N SER A 624 24.53 -15.02 8.97
CA SER A 624 24.23 -15.05 10.41
C SER A 624 24.01 -16.46 10.96
N THR A 625 23.57 -17.40 10.12
CA THR A 625 23.28 -18.79 10.54
C THR A 625 24.19 -19.84 9.92
N ILE A 626 24.99 -19.49 8.91
CA ILE A 626 25.87 -20.45 8.24
C ILE A 626 26.85 -21.10 9.21
N MET A 627 27.42 -20.29 10.11
CA MET A 627 28.39 -20.74 11.11
C MET A 627 27.79 -21.76 12.08
N ALA A 628 26.48 -21.71 12.31
CA ALA A 628 25.80 -22.67 13.17
C ALA A 628 25.94 -24.11 12.66
N SER A 629 26.09 -24.29 11.33
CA SER A 629 26.28 -25.60 10.69
C SER A 629 27.74 -25.91 10.33
N THR A 630 28.61 -24.90 10.18
CA THR A 630 29.96 -25.08 9.64
C THR A 630 31.10 -24.91 10.64
N TYR A 631 30.86 -24.28 11.81
CA TYR A 631 31.97 -23.88 12.70
C TYR A 631 32.84 -25.06 13.15
N ALA A 632 32.24 -26.21 13.43
CA ALA A 632 32.94 -27.39 13.92
C ALA A 632 33.90 -27.97 12.86
N ILE A 633 33.46 -27.97 11.59
CA ILE A 633 34.27 -28.46 10.46
C ILE A 633 35.44 -27.52 10.21
N ILE A 634 35.18 -26.21 10.18
CA ILE A 634 36.19 -25.16 9.97
C ILE A 634 37.26 -25.22 11.06
N SER A 635 36.83 -25.28 12.32
CA SER A 635 37.72 -25.40 13.48
C SER A 635 38.64 -26.62 13.39
N SER A 636 38.10 -27.75 12.90
CA SER A 636 38.85 -29.00 12.82
C SER A 636 39.90 -28.98 11.72
N GLU A 637 39.69 -28.25 10.62
CA GLU A 637 40.66 -28.20 9.52
C GLU A 637 41.94 -27.45 9.89
N PHE A 638 41.82 -26.39 10.68
CA PHE A 638 42.97 -25.56 11.05
C PHE A 638 43.64 -25.96 12.36
N ASP A 639 43.19 -27.05 13.00
CA ASP A 639 43.69 -27.50 14.30
C ASP A 639 43.68 -26.40 15.39
N ALA A 640 42.77 -25.43 15.25
CA ALA A 640 42.73 -24.21 16.07
C ALA A 640 41.42 -24.14 16.85
N ALA A 641 41.11 -25.27 17.50
CA ALA A 641 39.94 -25.48 18.34
C ALA A 641 39.75 -24.34 19.37
N ASN A 642 40.84 -23.86 19.95
CA ASN A 642 40.83 -22.83 20.99
C ASN A 642 40.25 -21.51 20.46
N THR A 643 40.58 -21.18 19.22
CA THR A 643 40.10 -19.96 18.55
C THR A 643 38.78 -20.15 17.81
N ALA A 644 38.16 -21.32 17.84
CA ALA A 644 36.95 -21.63 17.08
C ALA A 644 35.75 -20.76 17.47
N SER A 645 35.66 -20.41 18.75
CA SER A 645 34.64 -19.48 19.28
C SER A 645 34.70 -18.11 18.59
N TRP A 646 35.89 -17.69 18.16
CA TRP A 646 36.11 -16.42 17.48
C TRP A 646 35.57 -16.40 16.04
N LEU A 647 35.36 -17.54 15.38
CA LEU A 647 34.86 -17.58 14.00
C LEU A 647 33.45 -16.96 13.87
N THR A 648 32.60 -17.26 14.85
CA THR A 648 31.27 -16.66 14.98
C THR A 648 31.36 -15.31 15.68
N THR A 649 32.14 -15.23 16.76
CA THR A 649 32.19 -14.03 17.62
C THR A 649 32.74 -12.83 16.87
N SER A 650 33.76 -12.98 16.02
CA SER A 650 34.38 -11.87 15.27
C SER A 650 33.38 -11.19 14.36
N TYR A 651 32.53 -11.96 13.66
CA TYR A 651 31.44 -11.42 12.84
C TYR A 651 30.36 -10.75 13.69
N LEU A 652 29.88 -11.41 14.75
CA LEU A 652 28.81 -10.87 15.58
C LEU A 652 29.24 -9.59 16.34
N VAL A 653 30.47 -9.56 16.86
CA VAL A 653 31.06 -8.39 17.54
C VAL A 653 31.11 -7.21 16.59
N THR A 654 31.74 -7.39 15.43
CA THR A 654 31.92 -6.29 14.46
C THR A 654 30.60 -5.86 13.84
N SER A 655 29.73 -6.81 13.47
CA SER A 655 28.38 -6.49 13.00
C SER A 655 27.63 -5.67 14.03
N THR A 656 27.57 -6.11 15.28
CA THR A 656 26.80 -5.42 16.34
C THR A 656 27.39 -4.06 16.69
N ALA A 657 28.71 -3.93 16.71
CA ALA A 657 29.37 -2.69 17.04
C ALA A 657 29.19 -1.63 15.93
N PHE A 658 29.33 -2.03 14.66
CA PHE A 658 29.27 -1.11 13.52
C PHE A 658 27.84 -0.89 12.99
N GLN A 659 26.90 -1.77 13.29
CA GLN A 659 25.49 -1.63 12.91
C GLN A 659 24.87 -0.25 13.23
N PRO A 660 24.97 0.31 14.45
CA PRO A 660 24.43 1.65 14.75
C PRO A 660 25.16 2.76 14.00
N LEU A 661 26.43 2.56 13.64
CA LEU A 661 27.22 3.55 12.91
C LEU A 661 26.71 3.74 11.49
N TYR A 662 26.24 2.68 10.83
CA TYR A 662 25.67 2.81 9.49
C TYR A 662 24.44 3.71 9.44
N GLY A 663 23.63 3.77 10.51
CA GLY A 663 22.53 4.73 10.61
C GLY A 663 23.03 6.17 10.48
N ARG A 664 23.94 6.57 11.36
CA ARG A 664 24.50 7.94 11.40
C ARG A 664 25.44 8.26 10.25
N PHE A 665 26.24 7.30 9.79
CA PHE A 665 27.07 7.47 8.59
C PHE A 665 26.23 7.59 7.33
N SER A 666 25.09 6.90 7.25
CA SER A 666 24.17 7.08 6.14
C SER A 666 23.48 8.44 6.21
N ASP A 667 23.27 8.99 7.40
CA ASP A 667 22.82 10.37 7.57
C ASP A 667 23.89 11.34 7.13
N LEU A 668 25.20 11.07 7.28
CA LEU A 668 26.26 12.03 6.94
C LEU A 668 26.76 11.95 5.49
N PHE A 669 27.06 10.73 5.03
CA PHE A 669 27.67 10.47 3.71
C PHE A 669 26.63 10.16 2.64
N GLY A 670 25.35 10.08 3.02
CA GLY A 670 24.26 9.61 2.18
C GLY A 670 24.17 8.08 2.11
N ARG A 671 23.05 7.58 1.56
CA ARG A 671 22.75 6.14 1.55
C ARG A 671 23.60 5.35 0.57
N ARG A 672 23.88 5.90 -0.63
CA ARG A 672 24.64 5.19 -1.67
C ARG A 672 26.05 4.79 -1.18
N PRO A 673 26.93 5.68 -0.68
CA PRO A 673 28.27 5.27 -0.25
C PRO A 673 28.23 4.22 0.86
N CYS A 674 27.29 4.34 1.81
CA CYS A 674 27.14 3.36 2.89
C CYS A 674 26.70 2.00 2.36
N PHE A 675 25.75 1.95 1.40
CA PHE A 675 25.31 0.72 0.75
C PHE A 675 26.49 0.00 0.07
N PHE A 676 27.32 0.76 -0.67
CA PHE A 676 28.49 0.21 -1.36
C PHE A 676 29.57 -0.27 -0.39
N VAL A 677 29.91 0.53 0.64
CA VAL A 677 30.92 0.15 1.63
C VAL A 677 30.49 -1.11 2.37
N SER A 678 29.24 -1.18 2.83
CA SER A 678 28.69 -2.36 3.50
C SER A 678 28.72 -3.60 2.59
N SER A 679 28.22 -3.49 1.37
CA SER A 679 28.16 -4.62 0.42
C SER A 679 29.55 -5.07 -0.05
N ALA A 680 30.47 -4.14 -0.30
CA ALA A 680 31.82 -4.44 -0.78
C ALA A 680 32.70 -5.03 0.32
N THR A 681 32.65 -4.48 1.54
CA THR A 681 33.40 -5.06 2.67
C THR A 681 32.87 -6.43 3.06
N PHE A 682 31.55 -6.65 2.98
CA PHE A 682 30.96 -7.98 3.13
C PHE A 682 31.47 -8.95 2.06
N ALA A 683 31.42 -8.57 0.78
CA ALA A 683 31.89 -9.40 -0.33
C ALA A 683 33.38 -9.74 -0.23
N LEU A 684 34.22 -8.75 0.10
CA LEU A 684 35.66 -8.92 0.29
C LEU A 684 35.96 -9.79 1.52
N GLY A 685 35.20 -9.62 2.61
CA GLY A 685 35.28 -10.48 3.78
C GLY A 685 34.94 -11.92 3.44
N CYS A 686 33.82 -12.18 2.76
CA CYS A 686 33.43 -13.52 2.31
C CYS A 686 34.46 -14.15 1.36
N LEU A 687 35.01 -13.37 0.41
CA LEU A 687 36.10 -13.82 -0.46
C LEU A 687 37.34 -14.18 0.35
N GLY A 688 37.73 -13.34 1.30
CA GLY A 688 38.85 -13.58 2.21
C GLY A 688 38.65 -14.82 3.09
N CYS A 689 37.44 -15.04 3.61
CA CYS A 689 37.10 -16.25 4.37
C CYS A 689 37.22 -17.51 3.50
N GLY A 690 36.77 -17.46 2.25
CA GLY A 690 36.89 -18.57 1.30
C GLY A 690 38.34 -18.87 0.89
N LEU A 691 39.22 -17.86 0.92
CA LEU A 691 40.65 -17.97 0.58
C LEU A 691 41.56 -18.16 1.81
N ALA A 692 40.99 -18.25 3.01
CA ALA A 692 41.77 -18.25 4.23
C ALA A 692 42.66 -19.49 4.36
N THR A 693 43.93 -19.23 4.72
CA THR A 693 44.97 -20.23 4.94
C THR A 693 45.22 -20.52 6.42
N ASP A 694 44.76 -19.64 7.32
CA ASP A 694 44.86 -19.79 8.77
C ASP A 694 43.67 -19.14 9.48
N VAL A 695 43.44 -19.50 10.75
CA VAL A 695 42.26 -19.05 11.51
C VAL A 695 42.34 -17.59 11.93
N VAL A 696 43.53 -17.03 12.10
CA VAL A 696 43.67 -15.61 12.45
C VAL A 696 43.24 -14.77 11.26
N PHE A 697 43.73 -15.08 10.07
CA PHE A 697 43.30 -14.45 8.84
C PHE A 697 41.80 -14.67 8.60
N LEU A 698 41.29 -15.87 8.84
CA LEU A 698 39.85 -16.15 8.76
C LEU A 698 39.05 -15.27 9.72
N ASN A 699 39.47 -15.11 10.98
CA ASN A 699 38.82 -14.26 11.98
C ASN A 699 38.87 -12.78 11.60
N ILE A 700 40.00 -12.29 11.06
CA ILE A 700 40.12 -10.93 10.54
C ILE A 700 39.15 -10.72 9.37
N MET A 701 39.05 -11.69 8.47
CA MET A 701 38.11 -11.61 7.35
C MET A 701 36.66 -11.74 7.82
N ARG A 702 36.37 -12.54 8.86
CA ARG A 702 35.05 -12.58 9.52
C ARG A 702 34.70 -11.26 10.19
N ALA A 703 35.67 -10.59 10.80
CA ALA A 703 35.52 -9.25 11.35
C ALA A 703 35.23 -8.22 10.23
N LEU A 704 35.87 -8.36 9.07
CA LEU A 704 35.56 -7.54 7.89
C LEU A 704 34.17 -7.85 7.32
N THR A 705 33.78 -9.13 7.26
CA THR A 705 32.42 -9.55 6.87
C THR A 705 31.39 -8.98 7.83
N GLY A 706 31.66 -8.97 9.14
CA GLY A 706 30.75 -8.41 10.15
C GLY A 706 30.66 -6.89 10.07
N PHE A 707 31.78 -6.20 9.80
CA PHE A 707 31.77 -4.77 9.48
C PHE A 707 30.85 -4.46 8.30
N GLY A 708 30.85 -5.28 7.24
CA GLY A 708 29.89 -5.14 6.14
C GLY A 708 28.46 -5.53 6.55
N GLY A 709 28.32 -6.65 7.26
CA GLY A 709 27.06 -7.27 7.68
C GLY A 709 26.18 -6.37 8.55
N GLY A 710 26.78 -5.57 9.43
CA GLY A 710 26.06 -4.59 10.26
C GLY A 710 25.30 -3.53 9.44
N GLY A 711 25.78 -3.24 8.22
CA GLY A 711 25.15 -2.29 7.30
C GLY A 711 24.08 -2.92 6.40
N LEU A 712 24.12 -4.22 6.11
CA LEU A 712 23.27 -4.84 5.07
C LEU A 712 21.77 -4.68 5.37
N VAL A 713 21.33 -5.13 6.56
CA VAL A 713 19.92 -5.02 6.98
C VAL A 713 19.55 -3.60 7.38
N THR A 714 20.47 -2.90 8.05
CA THR A 714 20.25 -1.55 8.57
C THR A 714 20.02 -0.57 7.43
N LEU A 715 20.86 -0.60 6.39
CA LEU A 715 20.72 0.26 5.22
C LEU A 715 19.51 -0.14 4.39
N ALA A 716 19.15 -1.42 4.29
CA ALA A 716 17.91 -1.84 3.64
C ALA A 716 16.68 -1.23 4.33
N THR A 717 16.62 -1.25 5.67
CA THR A 717 15.52 -0.66 6.43
C THR A 717 15.50 0.87 6.33
N ILE A 718 16.67 1.52 6.35
CA ILE A 718 16.78 2.98 6.20
C ILE A 718 16.36 3.40 4.78
N ILE A 719 16.91 2.76 3.75
CA ILE A 719 16.57 3.02 2.33
C ILE A 719 15.07 2.76 2.10
N ASN A 720 14.50 1.68 2.67
CA ASN A 720 13.05 1.45 2.60
C ASN A 720 12.25 2.48 3.38
N SER A 721 12.76 3.00 4.50
CA SER A 721 12.07 4.06 5.22
C SER A 721 12.11 5.38 4.44
N ASP A 722 13.21 5.70 3.76
CA ASP A 722 13.34 6.89 2.92
C ASP A 722 12.47 6.77 1.65
N MET A 723 12.37 5.57 1.08
CA MET A 723 11.63 5.34 -0.16
C MET A 723 10.16 5.06 0.07
N ILE A 724 9.73 4.42 1.16
CA ILE A 724 8.38 3.85 1.34
C ILE A 724 7.62 4.60 2.45
N PRO A 725 6.35 4.96 2.27
CA PRO A 725 5.58 5.68 3.28
C PRO A 725 5.21 4.77 4.43
N PHE A 726 5.07 5.38 5.59
CA PHE A 726 4.89 4.72 6.87
C PHE A 726 3.82 3.62 6.88
N GLN A 727 2.66 3.83 6.23
CA GLN A 727 1.54 2.89 6.20
C GLN A 727 1.85 1.61 5.42
N ARG A 728 2.78 1.66 4.46
CA ARG A 728 3.23 0.49 3.67
C ARG A 728 4.49 -0.17 4.22
N ARG A 729 5.26 0.52 5.07
CA ARG A 729 6.49 -0.02 5.69
C ARG A 729 6.24 -1.33 6.43
N GLY A 730 5.05 -1.56 6.98
CA GLY A 730 4.66 -2.84 7.59
C GLY A 730 4.82 -4.05 6.67
N MET A 731 4.36 -3.95 5.42
CA MET A 731 4.44 -5.04 4.44
C MET A 731 5.86 -5.25 3.94
N TYR A 732 6.60 -4.17 3.66
CA TYR A 732 8.00 -4.28 3.23
C TYR A 732 8.92 -4.74 4.37
N GLN A 733 8.59 -4.42 5.61
CA GLN A 733 9.26 -4.99 6.78
C GLN A 733 8.94 -6.49 6.92
N ALA A 734 7.71 -6.92 6.61
CA ALA A 734 7.36 -8.33 6.55
C ALA A 734 8.11 -9.05 5.42
N LEU A 735 8.25 -8.43 4.25
CA LEU A 735 9.07 -8.92 3.14
C LEU A 735 10.54 -9.03 3.54
N GLN A 736 11.11 -7.99 4.14
CA GLN A 736 12.48 -7.97 4.65
C GLN A 736 12.71 -9.10 5.68
N ASN A 737 11.81 -9.26 6.64
CA ASN A 737 11.86 -10.37 7.61
C ASN A 737 11.72 -11.74 6.93
N GLY A 738 10.94 -11.82 5.85
CA GLY A 738 10.85 -12.97 4.97
C GLY A 738 12.21 -13.33 4.35
N PHE A 739 12.93 -12.34 3.79
CA PHE A 739 14.26 -12.54 3.22
C PHE A 739 15.34 -12.85 4.26
N VAL A 740 15.28 -12.24 5.46
CA VAL A 740 16.15 -12.63 6.59
C VAL A 740 15.90 -14.08 6.96
N GLY A 741 14.63 -14.48 7.10
CA GLY A 741 14.23 -15.86 7.41
C GLY A 741 14.66 -16.84 6.31
N PHE A 742 14.44 -16.49 5.04
CA PHE A 742 14.85 -17.30 3.89
C PHE A 742 16.37 -17.47 3.82
N GLY A 743 17.12 -16.38 4.02
CA GLY A 743 18.58 -16.41 4.16
C GLY A 743 18.99 -17.32 5.31
N ALA A 744 18.39 -17.14 6.49
CA ALA A 744 18.70 -17.94 7.67
C ALA A 744 18.43 -19.44 7.47
N ILE A 745 17.33 -19.82 6.81
CA ILE A 745 17.02 -21.19 6.41
C ILE A 745 18.12 -21.72 5.49
N ALA A 746 18.45 -20.96 4.43
CA ALA A 746 19.46 -21.35 3.46
C ALA A 746 20.84 -21.51 4.13
N GLY A 747 21.25 -20.59 5.01
CA GLY A 747 22.52 -20.66 5.74
C GLY A 747 22.59 -21.87 6.68
N ALA A 748 21.58 -22.06 7.52
CA ALA A 748 21.56 -23.14 8.51
C ALA A 748 21.46 -24.54 7.88
N SER A 749 20.71 -24.66 6.78
CA SER A 749 20.44 -25.95 6.13
C SER A 749 21.42 -26.31 5.02
N LEU A 750 21.71 -25.36 4.12
CA LEU A 750 22.65 -25.59 3.02
C LEU A 750 24.09 -25.50 3.50
N GLY A 751 24.40 -24.74 4.56
CA GLY A 751 25.77 -24.60 5.07
C GLY A 751 26.42 -25.94 5.42
N GLY A 752 25.69 -26.82 6.12
CA GLY A 752 26.15 -28.17 6.45
C GLY A 752 26.34 -29.05 5.21
N ALA A 753 25.39 -29.02 4.27
CA ALA A 753 25.45 -29.81 3.03
C ALA A 753 26.59 -29.34 2.10
N VAL A 754 26.79 -28.04 1.96
CA VAL A 754 27.88 -27.45 1.16
C VAL A 754 29.22 -27.80 1.78
N ALA A 755 29.33 -27.70 3.11
CA ALA A 755 30.55 -28.07 3.82
C ALA A 755 30.90 -29.55 3.65
N ASP A 756 29.91 -30.45 3.72
CA ASP A 756 30.12 -31.89 3.59
C ASP A 756 30.43 -32.33 2.14
N ILE A 757 29.82 -31.71 1.11
CA ILE A 757 29.93 -32.18 -0.30
C ILE A 757 31.09 -31.53 -1.06
N ILE A 758 31.20 -30.19 -0.97
CA ILE A 758 32.09 -29.39 -1.83
C ILE A 758 33.18 -28.69 -1.00
N GLY A 759 33.02 -28.65 0.32
CA GLY A 759 33.94 -28.03 1.27
C GLY A 759 33.41 -26.70 1.82
N TRP A 760 33.73 -26.42 3.09
CA TRP A 760 33.20 -25.27 3.83
C TRP A 760 33.58 -23.92 3.21
N ARG A 761 34.67 -23.84 2.43
CA ARG A 761 35.07 -22.59 1.73
C ARG A 761 33.97 -22.08 0.82
N TRP A 762 33.22 -22.99 0.18
CA TRP A 762 32.09 -22.63 -0.68
C TRP A 762 30.92 -22.00 0.06
N CYS A 763 30.80 -22.23 1.36
CA CYS A 763 29.81 -21.56 2.22
C CYS A 763 30.03 -20.04 2.24
N PHE A 764 31.27 -19.57 2.07
CA PHE A 764 31.59 -18.15 1.94
C PHE A 764 31.66 -17.71 0.48
N LEU A 765 32.28 -18.51 -0.41
CA LEU A 765 32.42 -18.14 -1.82
C LEU A 765 31.08 -18.03 -2.56
N SER A 766 30.06 -18.82 -2.19
CA SER A 766 28.74 -18.75 -2.83
C SER A 766 28.01 -17.42 -2.58
N GLN A 767 28.40 -16.70 -1.52
CA GLN A 767 27.82 -15.41 -1.17
C GLN A 767 28.39 -14.29 -2.06
N VAL A 768 29.64 -14.43 -2.51
CA VAL A 768 30.36 -13.41 -3.31
C VAL A 768 29.63 -13.06 -4.61
N PRO A 769 29.17 -14.02 -5.46
CA PRO A 769 28.40 -13.70 -6.67
C PRO A 769 27.13 -12.89 -6.39
N ILE A 770 26.44 -13.20 -5.28
CA ILE A 770 25.20 -12.50 -4.89
C ILE A 770 25.53 -11.08 -4.42
N SER A 771 26.60 -10.91 -3.64
CA SER A 771 27.07 -9.58 -3.23
C SER A 771 27.53 -8.73 -4.41
N VAL A 772 28.20 -9.34 -5.39
CA VAL A 772 28.60 -8.68 -6.65
C VAL A 772 27.36 -8.28 -7.45
N ALA A 773 26.35 -9.16 -7.55
CA ALA A 773 25.10 -8.81 -8.21
C ALA A 773 24.39 -7.63 -7.52
N ALA A 774 24.34 -7.60 -6.18
CA ALA A 774 23.79 -6.48 -5.42
C ALA A 774 24.58 -5.17 -5.64
N LEU A 775 25.92 -5.25 -5.70
CA LEU A 775 26.80 -4.11 -6.02
C LEU A 775 26.57 -3.58 -7.44
N VAL A 776 26.48 -4.48 -8.44
CA VAL A 776 26.27 -4.12 -9.85
C VAL A 776 24.88 -3.52 -10.04
N LEU A 777 23.84 -4.16 -9.51
CA LEU A 777 22.47 -3.63 -9.56
C LEU A 777 22.41 -2.27 -8.87
N GLY A 778 22.91 -2.19 -7.64
CA GLY A 778 22.97 -0.96 -6.87
C GLY A 778 23.71 0.17 -7.58
N TRP A 779 24.69 -0.16 -8.43
CA TRP A 779 25.49 0.85 -9.15
C TRP A 779 24.63 1.60 -10.16
N PHE A 780 23.75 0.89 -10.85
CA PHE A 780 22.86 1.46 -11.84
C PHE A 780 21.66 2.18 -11.21
N VAL A 781 21.17 1.74 -10.04
CA VAL A 781 19.85 2.16 -9.55
C VAL A 781 19.85 2.99 -8.26
N VAL A 782 20.86 2.87 -7.39
CA VAL A 782 20.92 3.63 -6.13
C VAL A 782 21.62 4.97 -6.36
N GLN A 783 20.94 6.00 -6.85
CA GLN A 783 21.60 7.25 -7.28
C GLN A 783 22.25 8.07 -6.13
N ASN A 784 23.29 8.84 -6.45
CA ASN A 784 23.94 9.78 -5.53
C ASN A 784 23.14 11.09 -5.44
N PRO A 785 22.76 11.57 -4.26
CA PRO A 785 22.36 12.96 -4.09
C PRO A 785 23.57 13.89 -4.21
N LYS A 786 23.33 15.15 -4.58
CA LYS A 786 24.33 16.23 -4.50
C LYS A 786 24.76 16.37 -3.04
N SER A 787 26.00 16.02 -2.73
CA SER A 787 26.56 16.10 -1.38
C SER A 787 26.44 17.52 -0.83
N SER A 788 25.80 17.67 0.34
CA SER A 788 25.70 18.93 1.09
C SER A 788 27.01 19.33 1.79
N VAL A 789 28.11 18.63 1.52
CA VAL A 789 29.46 19.03 1.96
C VAL A 789 30.12 19.97 0.93
N SER A 790 29.32 20.71 0.17
CA SER A 790 29.82 21.83 -0.65
C SER A 790 29.82 23.13 0.14
N SER A 791 30.96 23.37 0.80
CA SER A 791 31.59 24.68 0.98
C SER A 791 30.87 25.73 1.83
N GLU A 792 30.86 25.54 3.15
CA GLU A 792 31.09 26.69 4.03
C GLU A 792 32.54 27.14 3.85
N ARG A 793 32.73 28.39 3.40
CA ARG A 793 34.06 28.96 3.19
C ARG A 793 34.77 29.10 4.53
N GLY A 794 35.71 28.20 4.83
CA GLY A 794 36.73 28.39 5.86
C GLY A 794 36.89 27.29 6.92
N VAL A 795 36.05 26.25 6.95
CA VAL A 795 36.15 25.15 7.94
C VAL A 795 36.61 23.85 7.26
N SER A 796 37.55 23.12 7.87
CA SER A 796 38.04 21.86 7.31
C SER A 796 36.93 20.79 7.30
N PRO A 797 36.83 19.95 6.25
CA PRO A 797 35.73 18.99 6.08
C PRO A 797 35.57 18.04 7.28
N LEU A 798 36.69 17.62 7.87
CA LEU A 798 36.71 16.75 9.05
C LEU A 798 36.14 17.44 10.30
N ARG A 799 36.34 18.75 10.45
CA ARG A 799 35.88 19.50 11.62
C ARG A 799 34.38 19.80 11.56
N ALA A 800 33.85 20.05 10.36
CA ALA A 800 32.40 20.18 10.12
C ALA A 800 31.64 18.85 10.31
N ILE A 801 32.28 17.72 10.00
CA ILE A 801 31.74 16.39 10.27
C ILE A 801 31.69 16.10 11.78
N TRP A 802 32.76 16.43 12.50
CA TRP A 802 32.87 16.22 13.94
C TRP A 802 31.93 17.11 14.78
N SER A 803 31.48 18.25 14.25
CA SER A 803 30.51 19.11 14.94
C SER A 803 29.07 18.65 14.79
N LYS A 804 28.72 17.92 13.71
CA LYS A 804 27.33 17.53 13.41
C LYS A 804 26.93 16.16 13.98
N VAL A 805 27.85 15.20 14.06
CA VAL A 805 27.56 13.83 14.55
C VAL A 805 28.44 13.47 15.72
N ASP A 806 27.87 12.84 16.75
CA ASP A 806 28.62 12.35 17.92
C ASP A 806 29.46 11.10 17.60
N ILE A 807 30.51 11.27 16.79
CA ILE A 807 31.47 10.22 16.44
C ILE A 807 32.19 9.70 17.69
N SER A 808 32.41 10.56 18.68
CA SER A 808 33.08 10.18 19.93
C SER A 808 32.23 9.20 20.75
N GLY A 809 30.94 9.47 20.93
CA GLY A 809 30.02 8.52 21.56
C GLY A 809 29.90 7.22 20.75
N ALA A 810 29.86 7.32 19.43
CA ALA A 810 29.80 6.15 18.54
C ALA A 810 31.01 5.21 18.70
N LEU A 811 32.22 5.78 18.72
CA LEU A 811 33.46 5.03 18.94
C LEU A 811 33.52 4.44 20.35
N VAL A 812 33.13 5.20 21.38
CA VAL A 812 33.10 4.69 22.76
C VAL A 812 32.12 3.53 22.88
N LEU A 813 30.97 3.58 22.22
CA LEU A 813 30.00 2.47 22.19
C LEU A 813 30.58 1.22 21.52
N VAL A 814 31.22 1.37 20.35
CA VAL A 814 31.90 0.27 19.64
C VAL A 814 32.95 -0.39 20.53
N VAL A 815 33.78 0.42 21.20
CA VAL A 815 34.84 -0.08 22.08
C VAL A 815 34.24 -0.73 23.32
N ALA A 816 33.21 -0.14 23.95
CA ALA A 816 32.54 -0.73 25.10
C ALA A 816 31.98 -2.13 24.77
N ILE A 817 31.24 -2.24 23.67
CA ILE A 817 30.68 -3.52 23.22
C ILE A 817 31.79 -4.52 22.88
N SER A 818 32.83 -4.09 22.15
CA SER A 818 33.93 -4.98 21.76
C SER A 818 34.68 -5.51 22.98
N VAL A 819 35.02 -4.64 23.94
CA VAL A 819 35.70 -5.03 25.18
C VAL A 819 34.82 -5.93 26.04
N GLN A 820 33.51 -5.65 26.14
CA GLN A 820 32.56 -6.51 26.84
C GLN A 820 32.54 -7.92 26.24
N LEU A 821 32.44 -8.01 24.92
CA LEU A 821 32.31 -9.29 24.22
C LEU A 821 33.61 -10.09 24.23
N VAL A 822 34.76 -9.43 24.12
CA VAL A 822 36.07 -10.06 24.34
C VAL A 822 36.13 -10.65 25.75
N ALA A 823 35.70 -9.91 26.78
CA ALA A 823 35.70 -10.41 28.15
C ALA A 823 34.80 -11.64 28.32
N LEU A 824 33.59 -11.62 27.75
CA LEU A 824 32.66 -12.74 27.80
C LEU A 824 33.11 -13.94 26.96
N SER A 825 33.86 -13.70 25.88
CA SER A 825 34.42 -14.76 25.02
C SER A 825 35.67 -15.40 25.61
N LEU A 826 36.46 -14.65 26.38
CA LEU A 826 37.65 -15.16 27.06
C LEU A 826 37.29 -15.81 28.41
N GLY A 827 36.37 -15.21 29.15
CA GLY A 827 35.96 -15.66 30.48
C GLY A 827 35.34 -17.05 30.47
N GLY A 828 35.91 -17.97 31.24
CA GLY A 828 35.47 -19.37 31.33
C GLY A 828 35.81 -20.24 30.11
N ASN A 829 36.36 -19.65 29.04
CA ASN A 829 36.84 -20.37 27.87
C ASN A 829 38.38 -20.44 27.90
N GLU A 830 39.05 -19.33 27.58
CA GLU A 830 40.52 -19.21 27.53
C GLU A 830 41.13 -18.76 28.87
N LEU A 831 40.42 -17.91 29.60
CA LEU A 831 40.88 -17.32 30.86
C LEU A 831 39.87 -17.59 31.98
N PRO A 832 40.33 -17.83 33.23
CA PRO A 832 39.43 -17.90 34.37
C PRO A 832 38.63 -16.62 34.55
N TRP A 833 37.40 -16.72 35.04
CA TRP A 833 36.56 -15.55 35.35
C TRP A 833 37.19 -14.59 36.36
N SER A 834 38.09 -15.09 37.23
CA SER A 834 38.85 -14.29 38.19
C SER A 834 40.06 -13.55 37.59
N SER A 835 40.41 -13.82 36.33
CA SER A 835 41.54 -13.18 35.65
C SER A 835 41.39 -11.66 35.66
N LEU A 836 42.47 -10.96 36.02
CA LEU A 836 42.54 -9.49 35.99
C LEU A 836 42.16 -8.93 34.62
N TRP A 837 42.46 -9.65 33.54
CA TRP A 837 42.10 -9.24 32.17
C TRP A 837 40.60 -9.35 31.91
N VAL A 838 39.94 -10.40 32.39
CA VAL A 838 38.48 -10.60 32.22
C VAL A 838 37.72 -9.61 33.08
N VAL A 839 38.02 -9.57 34.39
CA VAL A 839 37.38 -8.64 35.33
C VAL A 839 37.67 -7.19 34.95
N GLY A 840 38.93 -6.88 34.60
CA GLY A 840 39.35 -5.56 34.16
C GLY A 840 38.66 -5.12 32.87
N SER A 841 38.44 -6.03 31.92
CA SER A 841 37.68 -5.73 30.70
C SER A 841 36.19 -5.54 30.97
N LEU A 842 35.56 -6.31 31.87
CA LEU A 842 34.16 -6.10 32.28
C LEU A 842 33.96 -4.77 33.00
N ILE A 843 34.85 -4.43 33.94
CA ILE A 843 34.85 -3.14 34.63
C ILE A 843 35.12 -2.01 33.62
N GLY A 844 36.14 -2.16 32.77
CA GLY A 844 36.50 -1.20 31.73
C GLY A 844 35.35 -0.93 30.78
N SER A 845 34.68 -1.98 30.30
CA SER A 845 33.47 -1.86 29.48
C SER A 845 32.34 -1.14 30.23
N SER A 846 32.10 -1.48 31.50
CA SER A 846 31.07 -0.80 32.32
C SER A 846 31.37 0.70 32.48
N LEU A 847 32.64 1.06 32.67
CA LEU A 847 33.10 2.45 32.71
C LEU A 847 32.96 3.13 31.34
N LEU A 848 33.23 2.43 30.25
CA LEU A 848 33.04 2.95 28.88
C LEU A 848 31.56 3.14 28.55
N PHE A 849 30.65 2.28 29.01
CA PHE A 849 29.20 2.50 28.89
C PHE A 849 28.76 3.71 29.73
N ALA A 850 29.27 3.86 30.95
CA ALA A 850 29.00 5.06 31.76
C ALA A 850 29.53 6.34 31.10
N LEU A 851 30.73 6.28 30.51
CA LEU A 851 31.31 7.35 29.72
C LEU A 851 30.46 7.64 28.48
N PHE A 852 30.01 6.61 27.76
CA PHE A 852 29.11 6.74 26.63
C PHE A 852 27.83 7.48 27.02
N PHE A 853 27.13 7.07 28.07
CA PHE A 853 25.93 7.75 28.54
C PHE A 853 26.21 9.20 28.98
N THR A 854 27.38 9.45 29.58
CA THR A 854 27.82 10.80 29.96
C THR A 854 28.09 11.68 28.73
N ILE A 855 28.73 11.13 27.70
CA ILE A 855 28.94 11.81 26.42
C ILE A 855 27.58 12.10 25.79
N GLN A 856 26.70 11.10 25.65
CA GLN A 856 25.36 11.27 25.08
C GLN A 856 24.52 12.33 25.80
N HIS A 857 24.67 12.46 27.13
CA HIS A 857 23.96 13.47 27.90
C HIS A 857 24.51 14.89 27.73
N ARG A 858 25.81 15.04 27.45
CA ARG A 858 26.50 16.34 27.36
C ARG A 858 26.75 16.81 25.93
N THR A 859 26.61 15.94 24.94
CA THR A 859 26.96 16.25 23.56
C THR A 859 25.96 17.25 22.98
N THR A 860 26.49 18.27 22.30
CA THR A 860 25.68 19.26 21.55
C THR A 860 25.48 18.84 20.09
N ALA A 861 26.26 17.86 19.61
CA ALA A 861 26.09 17.23 18.29
C ALA A 861 24.91 16.24 18.31
N ILE A 862 24.52 15.71 17.15
CA ILE A 862 23.42 14.73 17.08
C ILE A 862 23.84 13.42 17.78
N PRO A 863 23.18 13.02 18.90
CA PRO A 863 23.57 11.86 19.71
C PRO A 863 23.33 10.52 19.00
N VAL A 864 24.15 9.51 19.26
CA VAL A 864 23.99 8.15 18.69
C VAL A 864 22.73 7.48 19.23
N ILE A 865 22.49 7.61 20.54
CA ILE A 865 21.25 7.20 21.20
C ILE A 865 20.71 8.44 21.91
N PRO A 866 19.68 9.11 21.37
CA PRO A 866 19.04 10.21 22.09
C PRO A 866 18.38 9.65 23.35
N LEU A 867 18.92 9.99 24.52
CA LEU A 867 18.45 9.45 25.81
C LEU A 867 16.97 9.78 26.08
N ARG A 868 16.44 10.82 25.42
CA ARG A 868 15.01 11.13 25.40
C ARG A 868 14.13 9.98 24.91
N LEU A 869 14.62 9.14 23.99
CA LEU A 869 13.90 7.97 23.47
C LEU A 869 13.89 6.78 24.44
N LEU A 870 14.67 6.86 25.53
CA LEU A 870 14.65 5.88 26.62
C LEU A 870 13.90 6.42 27.85
N HIS A 871 13.51 7.69 27.85
CA HIS A 871 12.74 8.28 28.94
C HIS A 871 11.26 7.92 28.84
N GLY A 872 10.70 7.43 29.96
CA GLY A 872 9.29 7.06 30.08
C GLY A 872 9.10 5.56 30.28
N PHE A 873 8.00 5.19 30.95
CA PHE A 873 7.75 3.80 31.35
C PHE A 873 7.58 2.86 30.14
N LEU A 874 6.74 3.22 29.17
CA LEU A 874 6.46 2.38 27.98
C LEU A 874 7.69 2.17 27.08
N PRO A 875 8.47 3.21 26.69
CA PRO A 875 9.74 3.02 25.99
C PRO A 875 10.72 2.11 26.73
N THR A 876 10.90 2.32 28.03
CA THR A 876 11.87 1.56 28.84
C THR A 876 11.51 0.07 28.87
N VAL A 877 10.27 -0.27 29.21
CA VAL A 877 9.85 -1.68 29.28
C VAL A 877 9.85 -2.35 27.90
N THR A 878 9.55 -1.61 26.83
CA THR A 878 9.60 -2.13 25.45
C THR A 878 11.04 -2.45 25.03
N GLN A 879 12.00 -1.60 25.39
CA GLN A 879 13.40 -1.86 25.07
C GLN A 879 14.02 -2.95 25.95
N LEU A 880 13.66 -3.02 27.24
CA LEU A 880 14.03 -4.15 28.11
C LEU A 880 13.49 -5.48 27.55
N ALA A 881 12.26 -5.47 27.03
CA ALA A 881 11.70 -6.62 26.33
C ALA A 881 12.50 -6.97 25.06
N ASN A 882 12.88 -5.98 24.23
CA ASN A 882 13.70 -6.20 23.02
C ASN A 882 15.06 -6.85 23.35
N VAL A 883 15.81 -6.34 24.34
CA VAL A 883 17.09 -6.95 24.77
C VAL A 883 16.86 -8.40 25.16
N SER A 884 15.90 -8.63 26.05
CA SER A 884 15.64 -9.96 26.61
C SER A 884 15.16 -10.97 25.56
N LEU A 885 14.39 -10.50 24.58
CA LEU A 885 13.94 -11.31 23.46
C LEU A 885 15.11 -11.66 22.52
N GLY A 886 16.00 -10.70 22.25
CA GLY A 886 17.25 -10.90 21.51
C GLY A 886 18.16 -11.93 22.19
N LEU A 887 18.36 -11.81 23.51
CA LEU A 887 19.11 -12.79 24.31
C LEU A 887 18.54 -14.19 24.12
N SER A 888 17.24 -14.35 24.31
CA SER A 888 16.59 -15.66 24.24
C SER A 888 16.66 -16.27 22.85
N ALA A 889 16.36 -15.50 21.80
CA ALA A 889 16.36 -15.98 20.41
C ALA A 889 17.73 -16.54 20.00
N TYR A 890 18.81 -15.81 20.28
CA TYR A 890 20.15 -16.20 19.86
C TYR A 890 20.83 -17.19 20.80
N ALA A 891 20.53 -17.14 22.11
CA ALA A 891 20.92 -18.17 23.08
C ALA A 891 20.49 -19.57 22.62
N TYR A 892 19.24 -19.68 22.20
CA TYR A 892 18.67 -20.95 21.77
C TYR A 892 19.14 -21.38 20.37
N ILE A 893 19.15 -20.48 19.37
CA ILE A 893 19.47 -20.86 17.97
C ILE A 893 20.92 -21.34 17.81
N PHE A 894 21.85 -20.84 18.64
CA PHE A 894 23.25 -21.25 18.63
C PHE A 894 23.49 -22.58 19.36
N MET A 895 22.72 -22.86 20.42
CA MET A 895 22.86 -24.10 21.18
C MET A 895 22.19 -25.30 20.49
N LEU A 896 21.20 -25.05 19.63
CA LEU A 896 20.45 -26.12 18.97
C LEU A 896 21.27 -26.99 18.00
N PRO A 897 22.09 -26.44 17.07
CA PRO A 897 22.96 -27.28 16.24
C PRO A 897 24.00 -28.03 17.06
N LEU A 898 24.50 -27.43 18.14
CA LEU A 898 25.42 -28.09 19.06
C LEU A 898 24.76 -29.29 19.75
N PHE A 899 23.51 -29.13 20.19
CA PHE A 899 22.70 -30.23 20.73
C PHE A 899 22.56 -31.36 19.72
N CYS A 900 22.22 -31.05 18.46
CA CYS A 900 22.09 -32.07 17.41
C CYS A 900 23.42 -32.80 17.14
N GLN A 901 24.54 -32.07 17.06
CA GLN A 901 25.83 -32.67 16.72
C GLN A 901 26.46 -33.45 17.88
N VAL A 902 26.37 -32.94 19.11
CA VAL A 902 27.03 -33.54 20.29
C VAL A 902 26.10 -34.54 20.99
N VAL A 903 24.87 -34.16 21.26
CA VAL A 903 23.93 -34.99 22.04
C VAL A 903 23.27 -36.03 21.15
N LEU A 904 22.80 -35.68 19.95
CA LEU A 904 22.20 -36.65 19.02
C LEU A 904 23.22 -37.39 18.16
N GLY A 905 24.45 -36.87 18.05
CA GLY A 905 25.49 -37.46 17.18
C GLY A 905 25.20 -37.27 15.68
N ASP A 906 24.36 -36.30 15.32
CA ASP A 906 24.03 -36.04 13.91
C ASP A 906 25.21 -35.40 13.16
N SER A 907 25.32 -35.66 11.85
CA SER A 907 26.24 -34.95 10.97
C SER A 907 25.86 -33.47 10.83
N ALA A 908 26.78 -32.63 10.36
CA ALA A 908 26.51 -31.22 10.09
C ALA A 908 25.34 -31.03 9.11
N THR A 909 25.28 -31.82 8.03
CA THR A 909 24.14 -31.85 7.10
C THR A 909 22.82 -32.17 7.81
N LYS A 910 22.79 -33.19 8.67
CA LYS A 910 21.55 -33.62 9.34
C LYS A 910 21.12 -32.64 10.43
N ALA A 911 22.07 -32.08 11.18
CA ALA A 911 21.82 -30.99 12.14
C ALA A 911 21.25 -29.76 11.42
N GLY A 912 21.85 -29.34 10.30
CA GLY A 912 21.34 -28.24 9.47
C GLY A 912 19.94 -28.51 8.90
N ALA A 913 19.66 -29.73 8.44
CA ALA A 913 18.34 -30.12 7.95
C ALA A 913 17.26 -30.02 9.03
N ARG A 914 17.58 -30.34 10.30
CA ARG A 914 16.64 -30.18 11.43
C ARG A 914 16.32 -28.71 11.72
N LEU A 915 17.19 -27.79 11.34
CA LEU A 915 16.98 -26.36 11.50
C LEU A 915 16.05 -25.76 10.43
N VAL A 916 15.73 -26.48 9.35
CA VAL A 916 14.83 -25.96 8.29
C VAL A 916 13.46 -25.58 8.83
N ILE A 917 12.82 -26.48 9.59
CA ILE A 917 11.47 -26.28 10.14
C ILE A 917 11.40 -25.12 11.13
N PRO A 918 12.27 -25.04 12.18
CA PRO A 918 12.24 -23.88 13.07
C PRO A 918 12.59 -22.58 12.33
N SER A 919 13.50 -22.61 11.35
CA SER A 919 13.84 -21.42 10.56
C SER A 919 12.70 -20.96 9.64
N LEU A 920 11.77 -21.85 9.23
CA LEU A 920 10.50 -21.48 8.56
C LEU A 920 9.48 -20.84 9.50
N ALA A 921 9.54 -21.16 10.80
CA ALA A 921 8.61 -20.60 11.78
C ALA A 921 8.80 -19.08 11.96
N LEU A 922 10.04 -18.59 11.83
CA LEU A 922 10.38 -17.17 11.93
C LEU A 922 9.65 -16.30 10.90
N PRO A 923 9.77 -16.53 9.57
CA PRO A 923 9.03 -15.76 8.57
C PRO A 923 7.51 -15.96 8.66
N LEU A 924 7.03 -17.15 9.06
CA LEU A 924 5.60 -17.37 9.35
C LEU A 924 5.10 -16.48 10.48
N GLY A 925 5.89 -16.32 11.56
CA GLY A 925 5.58 -15.42 12.65
C GLY A 925 5.56 -13.96 12.20
N GLY A 926 6.50 -13.57 11.36
CA GLY A 926 6.54 -12.25 10.74
C GLY A 926 5.30 -11.98 9.87
N LEU A 927 4.85 -12.97 9.09
CA LEU A 927 3.63 -12.89 8.29
C LEU A 927 2.38 -12.78 9.17
N ILE A 928 2.27 -13.60 10.22
CA ILE A 928 1.17 -13.52 11.20
C ILE A 928 1.12 -12.12 11.81
N THR A 929 2.26 -11.58 12.23
CA THR A 929 2.33 -10.21 12.75
C THR A 929 1.91 -9.20 11.69
N GLY A 930 2.37 -9.31 10.44
CA GLY A 930 1.94 -8.44 9.35
C GLY A 930 0.42 -8.46 9.09
N ILE A 931 -0.18 -9.65 9.01
CA ILE A 931 -1.63 -9.83 8.82
C ILE A 931 -2.41 -9.33 10.05
N VAL A 932 -1.95 -9.62 11.26
CA VAL A 932 -2.68 -9.24 12.48
C VAL A 932 -2.57 -7.74 12.74
N MET A 933 -1.41 -7.15 12.46
CA MET A 933 -1.20 -5.71 12.51
C MET A 933 -2.10 -4.98 11.52
N SER A 934 -2.16 -5.45 10.26
CA SER A 934 -3.00 -4.84 9.22
C SER A 934 -4.49 -5.01 9.51
N ARG A 935 -4.92 -6.18 9.98
CA ARG A 935 -6.35 -6.48 10.22
C ARG A 935 -6.92 -6.06 11.57
N TRP A 936 -6.11 -5.93 12.63
CA TRP A 936 -6.63 -5.64 13.98
C TRP A 936 -5.82 -4.58 14.75
N GLY A 937 -4.70 -4.07 14.24
CA GLY A 937 -3.92 -2.99 14.87
C GLY A 937 -3.33 -3.31 16.26
N SER A 938 -3.32 -4.58 16.68
CA SER A 938 -2.99 -4.99 18.05
C SER A 938 -1.48 -5.16 18.28
N LEU A 939 -0.74 -4.05 18.42
CA LEU A 939 0.73 -4.07 18.58
C LEU A 939 1.18 -4.71 19.91
N VAL A 940 0.67 -4.22 21.03
CA VAL A 940 1.03 -4.74 22.38
C VAL A 940 0.50 -6.16 22.58
N GLY A 941 -0.65 -6.50 21.99
CA GLY A 941 -1.20 -7.85 22.01
C GLY A 941 -0.29 -8.85 21.29
N LEU A 942 0.20 -8.49 20.10
CA LEU A 942 1.15 -9.30 19.35
C LEU A 942 2.50 -9.43 20.07
N MET A 943 2.99 -8.36 20.67
CA MET A 943 4.22 -8.39 21.48
C MET A 943 4.12 -9.42 22.62
N ARG A 944 2.99 -9.43 23.34
CA ARG A 944 2.72 -10.40 24.41
C ARG A 944 2.56 -11.81 23.88
N ALA A 945 1.75 -11.99 22.82
CA ALA A 945 1.51 -13.29 22.21
C ALA A 945 2.82 -13.92 21.71
N GLY A 946 3.64 -13.16 20.98
CA GLY A 946 4.94 -13.63 20.49
C GLY A 946 5.90 -13.97 21.62
N ALA A 947 5.99 -13.15 22.68
CA ALA A 947 6.84 -13.43 23.83
C ALA A 947 6.40 -14.71 24.58
N ILE A 948 5.08 -14.94 24.74
CA ILE A 948 4.53 -16.16 25.34
C ILE A 948 4.84 -17.39 24.49
N VAL A 949 4.61 -17.30 23.17
CA VAL A 949 4.89 -18.40 22.23
C VAL A 949 6.38 -18.74 22.25
N MET A 950 7.25 -17.73 22.33
CA MET A 950 8.69 -17.93 22.44
C MET A 950 9.09 -18.57 23.78
N LEU A 951 8.49 -18.14 24.90
CA LEU A 951 8.69 -18.76 26.23
C LEU A 951 8.30 -20.24 26.20
N ILE A 952 7.15 -20.58 25.61
CA ILE A 952 6.70 -21.96 25.47
C ILE A 952 7.71 -22.76 24.65
N GLY A 953 8.18 -22.25 23.52
CA GLY A 953 9.18 -22.94 22.69
C GLY A 953 10.51 -23.18 23.40
N ASN A 954 11.02 -22.19 24.13
CA ASN A 954 12.25 -22.34 24.91
C ASN A 954 12.06 -23.31 26.08
N ALA A 955 10.92 -23.27 26.78
CA ALA A 955 10.62 -24.21 27.86
C ALA A 955 10.50 -25.65 27.34
N LEU A 956 9.86 -25.84 26.18
CA LEU A 956 9.79 -27.14 25.50
C LEU A 956 11.19 -27.63 25.13
N THR A 957 12.03 -26.79 24.53
CA THR A 957 13.40 -27.15 24.18
C THR A 957 14.22 -27.50 25.43
N THR A 958 14.07 -26.74 26.52
CA THR A 958 14.71 -27.06 27.81
C THR A 958 14.25 -28.41 28.33
N SER A 959 13.00 -28.81 28.08
CA SER A 959 12.49 -30.13 28.51
C SER A 959 13.03 -31.32 27.72
N LEU A 960 13.81 -31.10 26.65
CA LEU A 960 14.45 -32.17 25.89
C LEU A 960 15.44 -32.92 26.78
N LYS A 961 15.29 -34.24 26.80
CA LYS A 961 16.16 -35.18 27.51
C LYS A 961 17.35 -35.57 26.63
N PHE A 962 18.34 -36.20 27.27
CA PHE A 962 19.50 -36.78 26.58
C PHE A 962 19.09 -37.77 25.46
N VAL A 963 18.03 -38.54 25.70
CA VAL A 963 17.36 -39.39 24.71
C VAL A 963 15.87 -39.10 24.75
N ASP A 964 15.29 -38.77 23.60
CA ASP A 964 13.88 -38.44 23.45
C ASP A 964 13.33 -38.95 22.10
N ASP A 965 12.00 -38.96 21.98
CA ASP A 965 11.35 -39.37 20.73
C ASP A 965 11.64 -38.39 19.59
N HIS A 966 11.85 -38.95 18.39
CA HIS A 966 12.26 -38.18 17.20
C HIS A 966 11.35 -36.99 16.86
N TRP A 967 10.05 -37.11 17.10
CA TRP A 967 9.07 -36.05 16.80
C TRP A 967 9.24 -34.81 17.68
N LYS A 968 9.73 -34.96 18.92
CA LYS A 968 9.93 -33.84 19.87
C LYS A 968 10.96 -32.87 19.35
N TYR A 969 12.03 -33.39 18.74
CA TYR A 969 13.07 -32.57 18.14
C TYR A 969 12.57 -31.68 17.00
N PHE A 970 11.41 -31.98 16.39
CA PHE A 970 10.81 -31.12 15.36
C PHE A 970 9.76 -30.16 15.92
N VAL A 971 8.92 -30.66 16.83
CA VAL A 971 7.79 -29.89 17.38
C VAL A 971 8.24 -28.87 18.42
N TYR A 972 9.23 -29.20 19.26
CA TYR A 972 9.61 -28.34 20.39
C TYR A 972 10.40 -27.10 19.95
N ILE A 973 11.09 -27.20 18.81
CA ILE A 973 11.97 -26.16 18.28
C ILE A 973 11.22 -25.09 17.46
N PHE A 974 10.00 -25.40 17.04
CA PHE A 974 9.18 -24.55 16.17
C PHE A 974 8.61 -23.30 16.88
N PRO A 975 7.98 -23.40 18.07
CA PRO A 975 7.32 -22.25 18.69
C PRO A 975 8.29 -21.12 19.07
N ALA A 976 9.55 -21.44 19.42
CA ALA A 976 10.53 -20.42 19.79
C ALA A 976 10.76 -19.41 18.65
N ASN A 977 10.98 -19.90 17.43
CA ASN A 977 11.19 -19.08 16.25
C ASN A 977 9.89 -18.41 15.77
N LEU A 978 8.75 -19.09 15.89
CA LEU A 978 7.44 -18.48 15.59
C LEU A 978 7.20 -17.26 16.49
N GLY A 979 7.41 -17.42 17.80
CA GLY A 979 7.25 -16.36 18.78
C GLY A 979 8.22 -15.20 18.55
N GLN A 980 9.47 -15.49 18.19
CA GLN A 980 10.45 -14.49 17.77
C GLN A 980 9.95 -13.69 16.57
N GLY A 981 9.45 -14.37 15.53
CA GLY A 981 8.91 -13.76 14.31
C GLY A 981 7.69 -12.89 14.58
N ILE A 982 6.89 -13.25 15.59
CA ILE A 982 5.72 -12.48 16.00
C ILE A 982 6.15 -11.23 16.80
N ALA A 983 6.99 -11.40 17.82
CA ALA A 983 7.30 -10.37 18.81
C ALA A 983 8.25 -9.29 18.30
N MET A 984 9.31 -9.64 17.55
CA MET A 984 10.32 -8.66 17.12
C MET A 984 9.77 -7.53 16.24
N PRO A 985 8.93 -7.80 15.22
CA PRO A 985 8.31 -6.73 14.43
C PRO A 985 7.29 -5.95 15.26
N ALA A 986 6.47 -6.62 16.08
CA ALA A 986 5.52 -5.94 16.96
C ALA A 986 6.18 -4.95 17.93
N MET A 987 7.36 -5.30 18.47
CA MET A 987 8.18 -4.41 19.31
C MET A 987 8.76 -3.23 18.54
N LEU A 988 9.22 -3.44 17.30
CA LEU A 988 9.70 -2.36 16.42
C LEU A 988 8.60 -1.33 16.16
N PHE A 989 7.41 -1.79 15.77
CA PHE A 989 6.28 -0.89 15.50
C PHE A 989 5.67 -0.27 16.76
N THR A 990 5.72 -0.95 17.90
CA THR A 990 5.37 -0.35 19.21
C THR A 990 6.33 0.79 19.55
N GLY A 991 7.63 0.60 19.30
CA GLY A 991 8.65 1.66 19.45
C GLY A 991 8.40 2.84 18.53
N LEU A 992 8.12 2.60 17.25
CA LEU A 992 7.78 3.65 16.27
C LEU A 992 6.51 4.42 16.67
N ALA A 993 5.45 3.73 17.08
CA ALA A 993 4.18 4.35 17.49
C ALA A 993 4.27 5.15 18.80
N THR A 994 5.37 5.04 19.56
CA THR A 994 5.54 5.78 20.82
C THR A 994 6.12 7.19 20.59
N PHE A 995 6.82 7.42 19.47
CA PHE A 995 7.51 8.67 19.16
C PHE A 995 6.94 9.38 17.94
N GLU A 996 7.28 10.66 17.79
CA GLU A 996 6.89 11.50 16.64
C GLU A 996 7.59 11.05 15.36
N HIS A 997 7.01 11.38 14.19
CA HIS A 997 7.52 10.94 12.89
C HIS A 997 8.98 11.33 12.64
N THR A 998 9.40 12.50 13.13
CA THR A 998 10.79 12.99 13.07
C THR A 998 11.78 12.08 13.80
N ASP A 999 11.32 11.35 14.82
CA ASP A 999 12.14 10.43 15.62
C ASP A 999 12.05 8.97 15.15
N HIS A 1000 11.26 8.64 14.11
CA HIS A 1000 11.01 7.25 13.68
C HIS A 1000 12.28 6.53 13.21
N ALA A 1001 13.10 7.16 12.38
CA ALA A 1001 14.34 6.56 11.89
C ALA A 1001 15.35 6.29 13.03
N VAL A 1002 15.42 7.21 13.99
CA VAL A 1002 16.29 7.07 15.16
C VAL A 1002 15.76 6.01 16.13
N SER A 1003 14.44 5.97 16.36
CA SER A 1003 13.78 4.95 17.19
C SER A 1003 13.99 3.53 16.63
N ALA A 1004 13.83 3.35 15.31
CA ALA A 1004 14.11 2.07 14.65
C ALA A 1004 15.58 1.65 14.84
N SER A 1005 16.52 2.58 14.64
CA SER A 1005 17.96 2.34 14.81
C SER A 1005 18.31 1.94 16.25
N VAL A 1006 17.72 2.61 17.25
CA VAL A 1006 17.87 2.25 18.67
C VAL A 1006 17.32 0.86 18.95
N THR A 1007 16.15 0.52 18.43
CA THR A 1007 15.58 -0.83 18.60
C THR A 1007 16.45 -1.92 17.99
N TYR A 1008 17.03 -1.71 16.80
CA TYR A 1008 17.97 -2.67 16.21
C TYR A 1008 19.26 -2.82 17.00
N LEU A 1009 19.82 -1.71 17.49
CA LEU A 1009 21.00 -1.75 18.36
C LEU A 1009 20.73 -2.55 19.63
N ILE A 1010 19.64 -2.25 20.33
CA ILE A 1010 19.23 -2.90 21.57
C ILE A 1010 18.97 -4.39 21.35
N ARG A 1011 18.34 -4.75 20.21
CA ARG A 1011 18.14 -6.14 19.80
C ARG A 1011 19.45 -6.85 19.53
N SER A 1012 20.38 -6.22 18.80
CA SER A 1012 21.68 -6.81 18.45
C SER A 1012 22.54 -7.02 19.71
N LEU A 1013 22.54 -6.06 20.65
CA LEU A 1013 23.15 -6.23 21.96
C LEU A 1013 22.62 -7.47 22.68
N GLY A 1014 21.29 -7.63 22.69
CA GLY A 1014 20.65 -8.81 23.24
C GLY A 1014 21.10 -10.09 22.55
N SER A 1015 21.10 -10.11 21.21
CA SER A 1015 21.54 -11.26 20.43
C SER A 1015 22.96 -11.71 20.77
N VAL A 1016 23.92 -10.78 20.82
CA VAL A 1016 25.30 -11.15 21.11
C VAL A 1016 25.50 -11.55 22.57
N TRP A 1017 24.86 -10.86 23.52
CA TRP A 1017 24.87 -11.29 24.92
C TRP A 1017 24.26 -12.68 25.09
N GLY A 1018 23.22 -13.02 24.33
CA GLY A 1018 22.61 -14.35 24.32
C GLY A 1018 23.61 -15.45 23.94
N VAL A 1019 24.33 -15.25 22.83
CA VAL A 1019 25.39 -16.19 22.39
C VAL A 1019 26.52 -16.26 23.40
N ALA A 1020 27.02 -15.12 23.86
CA ALA A 1020 28.16 -15.05 24.77
C ALA A 1020 27.85 -15.68 26.14
N LEU A 1021 26.68 -15.38 26.73
CA LEU A 1021 26.25 -15.93 28.01
C LEU A 1021 26.01 -17.44 27.94
N THR A 1022 25.34 -17.92 26.90
CA THR A 1022 25.12 -19.36 26.76
C THR A 1022 26.41 -20.12 26.49
N SER A 1023 27.31 -19.58 25.65
CA SER A 1023 28.64 -20.14 25.44
C SER A 1023 29.45 -20.15 26.74
N ALA A 1024 29.40 -19.08 27.54
CA ALA A 1024 30.02 -19.00 28.86
C ALA A 1024 29.47 -20.05 29.84
N ILE A 1025 28.14 -20.24 29.88
CA ILE A 1025 27.49 -21.27 30.70
C ILE A 1025 27.97 -22.66 30.30
N LEU A 1026 27.97 -22.95 29.00
CA LEU A 1026 28.44 -24.23 28.46
C LEU A 1026 29.91 -24.46 28.83
N GLN A 1027 30.80 -23.51 28.51
CA GLN A 1027 32.23 -23.66 28.75
C GLN A 1027 32.60 -23.76 30.22
N THR A 1028 31.90 -23.00 31.08
CA THR A 1028 32.06 -23.10 32.53
C THR A 1028 31.59 -24.48 33.04
N THR A 1029 30.49 -24.99 32.50
CA THR A 1029 29.99 -26.34 32.84
C THR A 1029 31.02 -27.41 32.42
N LEU A 1030 31.53 -27.34 31.19
CA LEU A 1030 32.56 -28.25 30.71
C LEU A 1030 33.84 -28.17 31.57
N SER A 1031 34.33 -26.97 31.85
CA SER A 1031 35.55 -26.74 32.64
C SER A 1031 35.43 -27.25 34.08
N THR A 1032 34.24 -27.21 34.67
CA THR A 1032 34.02 -27.62 36.07
C THR A 1032 33.68 -29.09 36.20
N ARG A 1033 32.90 -29.64 35.26
CA ARG A 1033 32.33 -31.00 35.36
C ARG A 1033 33.15 -32.05 34.63
N LEU A 1034 33.85 -31.73 33.54
CA LEU A 1034 34.71 -32.71 32.86
C LEU A 1034 35.82 -33.24 33.78
N PRO A 1035 36.51 -32.43 34.61
CA PRO A 1035 37.49 -32.96 35.55
C PRO A 1035 36.90 -33.96 36.55
N ASP A 1036 35.66 -33.75 37.00
CA ASP A 1036 34.98 -34.62 37.97
C ASP A 1036 34.53 -35.95 37.34
N VAL A 1037 34.00 -35.90 36.11
CA VAL A 1037 33.41 -37.07 35.44
C VAL A 1037 34.46 -37.96 34.80
N LEU A 1038 35.53 -37.38 34.25
CA LEU A 1038 36.56 -38.13 33.53
C LEU A 1038 37.49 -38.92 34.47
N GLY A 1039 37.51 -38.71 35.78
CA GLY A 1039 38.40 -39.48 36.68
C GLY A 1039 39.90 -39.27 36.38
N ASP A 1040 40.76 -40.26 36.62
CA ASP A 1040 42.22 -40.21 36.37
C ASP A 1040 42.60 -40.91 35.05
N ILE A 1041 42.10 -40.41 33.91
CA ILE A 1041 42.51 -40.89 32.58
C ILE A 1041 43.88 -40.31 32.20
N GLU A 1042 44.66 -41.07 31.44
CA GLU A 1042 45.92 -40.60 30.87
C GLU A 1042 45.68 -39.42 29.91
N ASN A 1043 46.52 -38.38 29.97
CA ASN A 1043 46.34 -37.11 29.24
C ASN A 1043 45.00 -36.40 29.49
N LYS A 1044 44.41 -36.57 30.68
CA LYS A 1044 43.15 -35.93 31.10
C LYS A 1044 43.06 -34.45 30.73
N ASP A 1045 44.07 -33.66 31.08
CA ASP A 1045 44.03 -32.21 30.86
C ASP A 1045 44.02 -31.86 29.36
N GLU A 1046 44.82 -32.56 28.54
CA GLU A 1046 44.79 -32.42 27.07
C GLU A 1046 43.45 -32.87 26.47
N ILE A 1047 42.87 -33.96 26.96
CA ILE A 1047 41.57 -34.44 26.51
C ILE A 1047 40.47 -33.45 26.88
N ILE A 1048 40.48 -32.90 28.09
CA ILE A 1048 39.51 -31.88 28.54
C ILE A 1048 39.62 -30.64 27.67
N GLU A 1049 40.83 -30.18 27.40
CA GLU A 1049 41.09 -29.01 26.56
C GLU A 1049 40.63 -29.27 25.12
N ALA A 1050 40.99 -30.41 24.53
CA ALA A 1050 40.55 -30.82 23.19
C ALA A 1050 39.02 -30.93 23.08
N ILE A 1051 38.34 -31.51 24.08
CA ILE A 1051 36.88 -31.62 24.12
C ILE A 1051 36.25 -30.23 24.19
N ARG A 1052 36.69 -29.36 25.11
CA ARG A 1052 36.13 -28.01 25.29
C ARG A 1052 36.21 -27.15 24.04
N HIS A 1053 37.25 -27.38 23.25
CA HIS A 1053 37.56 -26.57 22.07
C HIS A 1053 37.07 -27.19 20.76
N SER A 1054 36.93 -28.52 20.68
CA SER A 1054 36.52 -29.22 19.45
C SER A 1054 35.52 -30.35 19.70
N ILE A 1055 34.38 -30.27 19.01
CA ILE A 1055 33.39 -31.37 18.99
C ILE A 1055 33.96 -32.61 18.28
N THR A 1056 34.85 -32.46 17.30
CA THR A 1056 35.44 -33.63 16.61
C THR A 1056 36.35 -34.43 17.52
N ALA A 1057 36.92 -33.84 18.57
CA ALA A 1057 37.68 -34.57 19.58
C ALA A 1057 36.84 -35.67 20.24
N LEU A 1058 35.52 -35.47 20.39
CA LEU A 1058 34.61 -36.48 20.94
C LEU A 1058 34.57 -37.76 20.10
N LYS A 1059 34.72 -37.67 18.77
CA LYS A 1059 34.59 -38.83 17.87
C LYS A 1059 35.75 -39.82 17.99
N GLY A 1060 36.91 -39.37 18.44
CA GLY A 1060 38.11 -40.19 18.60
C GLY A 1060 38.27 -40.84 19.98
N LEU A 1061 37.38 -40.52 20.93
CA LEU A 1061 37.44 -41.04 22.30
C LEU A 1061 36.79 -42.42 22.42
N PRO A 1062 37.25 -43.26 23.37
CA PRO A 1062 36.56 -44.49 23.77
C PRO A 1062 35.09 -44.24 24.13
N ASP A 1063 34.19 -45.18 23.81
CA ASP A 1063 32.72 -45.01 23.91
C ASP A 1063 32.24 -44.61 25.33
N ASP A 1064 32.92 -45.08 26.37
CA ASP A 1064 32.63 -44.77 27.77
C ASP A 1064 32.99 -43.32 28.11
N VAL A 1065 34.18 -42.88 27.72
CA VAL A 1065 34.66 -41.50 27.87
C VAL A 1065 33.84 -40.53 27.02
N GLN A 1066 33.51 -40.92 25.79
CA GLN A 1066 32.68 -40.14 24.88
C GLN A 1066 31.27 -39.93 25.44
N THR A 1067 30.63 -40.97 25.98
CA THR A 1067 29.28 -40.88 26.56
C THR A 1067 29.26 -39.97 27.78
N GLN A 1068 30.27 -40.08 28.65
CA GLN A 1068 30.46 -39.19 29.79
C GLN A 1068 30.63 -37.73 29.37
N ALA A 1069 31.51 -37.45 28.41
CA ALA A 1069 31.72 -36.10 27.90
C ALA A 1069 30.44 -35.53 27.24
N ARG A 1070 29.70 -36.34 26.47
CA ARG A 1070 28.41 -35.95 25.88
C ARG A 1070 27.34 -35.63 26.93
N MET A 1071 27.33 -36.34 28.06
CA MET A 1071 26.44 -36.03 29.18
C MET A 1071 26.77 -34.68 29.82
N VAL A 1072 28.05 -34.35 29.99
CA VAL A 1072 28.45 -33.02 30.49
C VAL A 1072 28.09 -31.91 29.50
N TYR A 1073 28.26 -32.15 28.20
CA TYR A 1073 27.76 -31.25 27.17
C TYR A 1073 26.25 -31.05 27.25
N TYR A 1074 25.50 -32.14 27.44
CA TYR A 1074 24.04 -32.07 27.62
C TYR A 1074 23.67 -31.24 28.85
N GLU A 1075 24.34 -31.40 29.99
CA GLU A 1075 24.11 -30.55 31.18
C GLU A 1075 24.36 -29.07 30.86
N GLY A 1076 25.48 -28.75 30.20
CA GLY A 1076 25.82 -27.38 29.83
C GLY A 1076 24.82 -26.75 28.84
N ILE A 1077 24.41 -27.51 27.83
CA ILE A 1077 23.41 -27.08 26.84
C ILE A 1077 22.02 -26.94 27.49
N HIS A 1078 21.65 -27.84 28.39
CA HIS A 1078 20.40 -27.76 29.13
C HIS A 1078 20.37 -26.52 30.03
N ASN A 1079 21.45 -26.21 30.73
CA ASN A 1079 21.59 -24.97 31.50
C ASN A 1079 21.50 -23.72 30.61
N ALA A 1080 22.07 -23.77 29.40
CA ALA A 1080 21.95 -22.70 28.43
C ALA A 1080 20.50 -22.53 27.91
N PHE A 1081 19.76 -23.61 27.66
CA PHE A 1081 18.33 -23.54 27.32
C PHE A 1081 17.47 -23.04 28.49
N ALA A 1082 17.80 -23.42 29.72
CA ALA A 1082 17.14 -22.90 30.92
C ALA A 1082 17.36 -21.39 31.07
N ALA A 1083 18.58 -20.90 30.82
CA ALA A 1083 18.88 -19.47 30.78
C ALA A 1083 18.08 -18.76 29.66
N SER A 1084 18.03 -19.34 28.45
CA SER A 1084 17.19 -18.81 27.36
C SER A 1084 15.72 -18.70 27.76
N THR A 1085 15.18 -19.71 28.45
CA THR A 1085 13.80 -19.73 28.96
C THR A 1085 13.58 -18.64 30.01
N ALA A 1086 14.53 -18.43 30.91
CA ALA A 1086 14.46 -17.36 31.90
C ALA A 1086 14.43 -15.97 31.24
N PHE A 1087 15.24 -15.75 30.19
CA PHE A 1087 15.20 -14.52 29.40
C PHE A 1087 13.87 -14.34 28.65
N ALA A 1088 13.30 -15.40 28.08
CA ALA A 1088 11.96 -15.33 27.50
C ALA A 1088 10.89 -14.98 28.55
N GLY A 1089 11.01 -15.54 29.76
CA GLY A 1089 10.11 -15.26 30.88
C GLY A 1089 10.19 -13.80 31.33
N PHE A 1090 11.40 -13.25 31.44
CA PHE A 1090 11.60 -11.83 31.73
C PHE A 1090 11.01 -10.94 30.63
N ALA A 1091 11.19 -11.30 29.35
CA ALA A 1091 10.56 -10.60 28.24
C ALA A 1091 9.03 -10.60 28.39
N VAL A 1092 8.40 -11.73 28.70
CA VAL A 1092 6.96 -11.82 28.96
C VAL A 1092 6.54 -10.81 30.05
N VAL A 1093 7.20 -10.81 31.21
CA VAL A 1093 6.90 -9.85 32.28
C VAL A 1093 6.97 -8.41 31.78
N MET A 1094 8.03 -8.03 31.07
CA MET A 1094 8.17 -6.68 30.51
C MET A 1094 7.05 -6.33 29.52
N THR A 1095 6.63 -7.27 28.67
CA THR A 1095 5.53 -7.04 27.70
C THR A 1095 4.15 -6.89 28.36
N PHE A 1096 3.94 -7.47 29.54
CA PHE A 1096 2.71 -7.28 30.32
C PHE A 1096 2.70 -5.94 31.06
N LEU A 1097 3.88 -5.45 31.48
CA LEU A 1097 4.03 -4.11 32.04
C LEU A 1097 3.79 -3.01 30.99
N ALA A 1098 4.03 -3.29 29.71
CA ALA A 1098 3.71 -2.36 28.62
C ALA A 1098 2.18 -2.13 28.53
N ASN A 1099 1.73 -0.94 28.93
CA ASN A 1099 0.32 -0.54 28.89
C ASN A 1099 0.02 0.28 27.61
N PRO A 1100 -0.98 -0.10 26.80
CA PRO A 1100 -1.31 0.61 25.56
C PRO A 1100 -1.86 2.03 25.78
N ARG A 1101 -2.23 2.43 27.01
CA ARG A 1101 -2.77 3.77 27.33
C ARG A 1101 -1.83 4.94 27.00
N GLY A 1102 -0.53 4.68 26.84
CA GLY A 1102 0.49 5.68 26.51
C GLY A 1102 0.98 5.65 25.06
N LEU A 1103 0.45 4.76 24.21
CA LEU A 1103 0.70 4.84 22.77
C LEU A 1103 0.06 6.13 22.28
N ARG A 1104 0.88 7.06 21.76
CA ARG A 1104 0.35 8.21 21.04
C ARG A 1104 -0.54 7.62 19.94
N ARG A 1105 -1.80 8.07 19.85
CA ARG A 1105 -2.64 7.81 18.68
C ARG A 1105 -2.11 8.64 17.52
N SER A 1106 -0.87 8.39 17.11
CA SER A 1106 -0.27 8.87 15.85
C SER A 1106 -0.57 7.92 14.70
N LEU A 1107 -1.59 7.06 14.87
CA LEU A 1107 -2.27 6.30 13.81
C LEU A 1107 -3.54 7.04 13.35
N ASN A 1108 -3.54 8.37 13.38
CA ASN A 1108 -4.62 9.24 12.88
C ASN A 1108 -4.07 10.20 11.84
#